data_AF-A0A933VZY9-F1
#
_entry.id   AF-A0A933VZY9-F1
#
_cell.length_a   1.000
_cell.length_b   1.000
_cell.length_c   1.000
_cell.angle_alpha   90.00
_cell.angle_beta   90.00
_cell.angle_gamma   90.00
#
_symmetry.space_group_name_H-M   'P 1'
#
loop_
_entity.id
_entity.type
_entity.pdbx_description
1 polymer ?
#
loop_
_entity_poly.entity_id
_entity_poly.type
_entity_poly.pdbx_seq_one_letter_code
_entity_poly.pdbx_strand_id
1 'polypeptide(L)'
;MIEIRFHGRGGQGAVIAAKVLADAFFREGKHVQSFPVFGTERRGAPIAAFTRVADEHILVRCNIYKPDIVVVLDPLLLNETDVTAGLKSGGVILLNWLLDDASIPDLGPYDITVVNATDIAVHRGLGTRINPIVNTSVLGAFARVTGLVGIESVVECIRDGVPKGKDKNADAAREAYEQARVVRRATAKSAKPQKPRPAAGIVFSRRSEMPLGDIARGGVSCGPTGSWRHMRPRYENKLSPCTAACPAGESVEAWLRSVEAGEYAEACRLIKSVNPLPRVCGRVCFHPCESKCNREKFDMPVAINSLERFVADHAKALGGASPPKAVETGKRVGIIGSGPAGLSCAYHLALRGHSVTIYEAEGKLGGLLRYGIPAYRLPKDVLDEEIEDIIRLGIEVRTGARIEDLNELRGLHDVLFVATGLGKENRLHIPGEEGKGVMGALKLLRLVSCGSRPDVGGKALIVGGGNAAVDAARSALRLGARPTIIYRRSREQMPAYAPEVEEAQKEGVNIIYLAQPVEIVRKDGRVIGCACVRNQLGEADDSGRGRPAPLEGSNFFVEADSVIVAAGEHPDDQLIDAYSGTPCRPAKAGSPNKLTLDDNGAFRILSDVVFAGGDLISATRTVAHAIGSGRQAALLLDKSLGRSSGTVPIYGPRLPGRRIGTVPDSGENHAESRNGEAVGFENINLDYFRAGPRVPTPMLPIREREGNFVEIISGVGSEAAAREAGRCFHCGACISCDNCYVYCPDLAIKKLPDGAYSIDYDYCKGCGLCVHECPRNAMAIAEEASR
;
A
#
# COMPACT_ATOMS: atom_id res chain seq x y z
N MET A 1 -30.65 9.56 13.20
CA MET A 1 -31.19 10.24 12.01
C MET A 1 -31.25 9.24 10.86
N ILE A 2 -32.39 9.15 10.17
CA ILE A 2 -32.60 8.29 9.00
C ILE A 2 -32.69 9.19 7.77
N GLU A 3 -31.97 8.80 6.71
CA GLU A 3 -31.87 9.54 5.47
C GLU A 3 -32.49 8.75 4.30
N ILE A 4 -33.46 9.34 3.61
CA ILE A 4 -34.26 8.68 2.58
C ILE A 4 -34.10 9.43 1.26
N ARG A 5 -33.79 8.69 0.19
CA ARG A 5 -33.68 9.23 -1.18
C ARG A 5 -34.73 8.60 -2.09
N PHE A 6 -35.54 9.45 -2.72
CA PHE A 6 -36.52 9.07 -3.72
C PHE A 6 -35.95 9.30 -5.12
N HIS A 7 -36.14 8.33 -6.01
CA HIS A 7 -35.87 8.43 -7.44
C HIS A 7 -37.18 8.26 -8.20
N GLY A 8 -37.50 9.18 -9.10
CA GLY A 8 -38.67 9.10 -9.96
C GLY A 8 -38.49 9.91 -11.23
N ARG A 9 -39.54 10.00 -12.06
CA ARG A 9 -39.57 10.91 -13.21
C ARG A 9 -40.40 12.14 -12.94
N GLY A 10 -40.04 13.26 -13.59
CA GLY A 10 -40.85 14.48 -13.57
C GLY A 10 -42.29 14.20 -13.99
N GLY A 11 -43.24 14.33 -13.05
CA GLY A 11 -44.67 14.03 -13.24
C GLY A 11 -45.21 12.81 -12.47
N GLN A 12 -44.34 11.96 -11.90
CA GLN A 12 -44.76 10.79 -11.09
C GLN A 12 -44.95 11.10 -9.59
N GLY A 13 -44.62 12.33 -9.17
CA GLY A 13 -44.91 12.81 -7.81
C GLY A 13 -43.89 12.45 -6.74
N ALA A 14 -42.62 12.15 -7.08
CA ALA A 14 -41.57 11.84 -6.10
C ALA A 14 -41.38 12.94 -5.03
N VAL A 15 -41.47 14.22 -5.42
CA VAL A 15 -41.40 15.37 -4.50
C VAL A 15 -42.61 15.38 -3.55
N ILE A 16 -43.79 15.07 -4.06
CA ILE A 16 -45.01 14.99 -3.25
C ILE A 16 -44.92 13.81 -2.29
N ALA A 17 -44.41 12.65 -2.73
CA ALA A 17 -44.17 11.50 -1.86
C ALA A 17 -43.22 11.85 -0.70
N ALA A 18 -42.07 12.45 -1.00
CA ALA A 18 -41.09 12.87 0.00
C ALA A 18 -41.69 13.84 1.03
N LYS A 19 -42.50 14.80 0.57
CA LYS A 19 -43.19 15.77 1.43
C LYS A 19 -44.24 15.11 2.33
N VAL A 20 -45.15 14.33 1.74
CA VAL A 20 -46.22 13.64 2.49
C VAL A 20 -45.63 12.69 3.53
N LEU A 21 -44.52 12.01 3.20
CA LEU A 21 -43.81 11.17 4.17
C LEU A 21 -43.23 11.99 5.32
N ALA A 22 -42.62 13.15 5.02
CA ALA A 22 -42.11 14.04 6.06
C ALA A 22 -43.25 14.57 6.96
N ASP A 23 -44.38 14.95 6.38
CA ASP A 23 -45.55 15.38 7.15
C ASP A 23 -46.06 14.24 8.06
N ALA A 24 -46.05 12.99 7.59
CA ALA A 24 -46.44 11.83 8.40
C ALA A 24 -45.48 11.58 9.57
N PHE A 25 -44.17 11.64 9.34
CA PHE A 25 -43.17 11.57 10.42
C PHE A 25 -43.30 12.72 11.42
N PHE A 26 -43.60 13.93 10.95
CA PHE A 26 -43.81 15.09 11.81
C PHE A 26 -45.02 14.90 12.73
N ARG A 27 -46.12 14.32 12.22
CA ARG A 27 -47.29 13.96 13.05
C ARG A 27 -46.96 12.97 14.16
N GLU A 28 -46.00 12.08 13.93
CA GLU A 28 -45.51 11.12 14.91
C GLU A 28 -44.44 11.71 15.85
N GLY A 29 -44.31 13.03 15.87
CA GLY A 29 -43.45 13.76 16.81
C GLY A 29 -41.97 13.79 16.42
N LYS A 30 -41.62 13.44 15.18
CA LYS A 30 -40.23 13.49 14.70
C LYS A 30 -39.87 14.86 14.14
N HIS A 31 -38.59 15.19 14.19
CA HIS A 31 -38.03 16.29 13.42
C HIS A 31 -37.78 15.84 11.98
N VAL A 32 -38.20 16.65 11.01
CA VAL A 32 -38.15 16.28 9.60
C VAL A 32 -37.58 17.39 8.73
N GLN A 33 -36.95 16.99 7.64
CA GLN A 33 -36.56 17.88 6.55
C GLN A 33 -36.91 17.20 5.23
N SER A 34 -37.66 17.87 4.36
CA SER A 34 -37.93 17.39 3.00
C SER A 34 -37.54 18.44 1.98
N PHE A 35 -36.78 18.05 0.97
CA PHE A 35 -36.33 18.96 -0.07
C PHE A 35 -36.04 18.18 -1.37
N PRO A 36 -36.41 18.73 -2.53
CA PRO A 36 -36.06 18.17 -3.83
C PRO A 36 -34.72 18.73 -4.33
N VAL A 37 -34.11 18.04 -5.32
CA VAL A 37 -33.11 18.65 -6.20
C VAL A 37 -33.79 18.98 -7.53
N PHE A 38 -33.74 20.25 -7.91
CA PHE A 38 -34.25 20.77 -9.18
C PHE A 38 -33.07 21.17 -10.07
N GLY A 39 -33.14 20.84 -11.36
CA GLY A 39 -32.37 21.50 -12.41
C GLY A 39 -33.31 22.04 -13.50
N THR A 40 -32.81 22.18 -14.74
CA THR A 40 -33.58 22.69 -15.89
C THR A 40 -34.35 21.58 -16.63
N GLU A 41 -34.67 20.47 -15.98
CA GLU A 41 -35.10 19.27 -16.68
C GLU A 41 -36.56 19.32 -17.16
N ARG A 42 -36.81 18.71 -18.34
CA ARG A 42 -38.15 18.57 -18.93
C ARG A 42 -38.96 17.49 -18.20
N ARG A 43 -40.30 17.56 -18.30
CA ARG A 43 -41.20 16.49 -17.82
C ARG A 43 -40.73 15.13 -18.35
N GLY A 44 -40.66 14.12 -17.48
CA GLY A 44 -40.13 12.78 -17.81
C GLY A 44 -38.65 12.55 -17.50
N ALA A 45 -37.87 13.60 -17.18
CA ALA A 45 -36.49 13.44 -16.77
C ALA A 45 -36.37 12.79 -15.36
N PRO A 46 -35.26 12.10 -15.07
CA PRO A 46 -34.93 11.62 -13.72
C PRO A 46 -34.92 12.77 -12.71
N ILE A 47 -35.58 12.57 -11.58
CA ILE A 47 -35.62 13.51 -10.46
C ILE A 47 -35.30 12.79 -9.15
N ALA A 48 -34.62 13.52 -8.25
CA ALA A 48 -34.34 13.06 -6.90
C ALA A 48 -35.04 13.97 -5.87
N ALA A 49 -35.62 13.34 -4.85
CA ALA A 49 -36.16 14.04 -3.68
C ALA A 49 -35.66 13.39 -2.39
N PHE A 50 -35.57 14.18 -1.33
CA PHE A 50 -34.90 13.78 -0.09
C PHE A 50 -35.81 14.01 1.11
N THR A 51 -35.76 13.08 2.06
CA THR A 51 -36.39 13.20 3.37
C THR A 51 -35.40 12.77 4.45
N ARG A 52 -35.21 13.60 5.47
CA ARG A 52 -34.50 13.26 6.71
C ARG A 52 -35.49 13.21 7.85
N VAL A 53 -35.29 12.26 8.76
CA VAL A 53 -36.06 12.14 9.99
C VAL A 53 -35.15 11.84 11.18
N ALA A 54 -35.41 12.48 12.31
CA ALA A 54 -34.66 12.27 13.56
C ALA A 54 -35.54 12.53 14.79
N ASP A 55 -35.13 11.98 15.93
CA ASP A 55 -35.73 12.27 17.24
C ASP A 55 -35.30 13.63 17.79
N GLU A 56 -34.26 14.24 17.22
CA GLU A 56 -33.71 15.55 17.59
C GLU A 56 -33.70 16.50 16.39
N HIS A 57 -33.51 17.81 16.66
CA HIS A 57 -33.46 18.83 15.62
C HIS A 57 -32.44 18.52 14.51
N ILE A 58 -32.92 18.52 13.25
CA ILE A 58 -32.08 18.31 12.08
C ILE A 58 -31.38 19.62 11.70
N LEU A 59 -30.06 19.67 11.89
CA LEU A 59 -29.23 20.83 11.53
C LEU A 59 -28.52 20.67 10.17
N VAL A 60 -28.57 19.48 9.57
CA VAL A 60 -27.95 19.16 8.28
C VAL A 60 -28.72 19.82 7.12
N ARG A 61 -28.03 20.56 6.24
CA ARG A 61 -28.65 21.29 5.10
C ARG A 61 -28.07 20.96 3.72
N CYS A 62 -27.34 19.85 3.58
CA CYS A 62 -26.81 19.37 2.30
C CYS A 62 -27.70 18.28 1.68
N ASN A 63 -27.40 17.85 0.45
CA ASN A 63 -28.06 16.68 -0.15
C ASN A 63 -27.74 15.38 0.62
N ILE A 64 -28.59 14.37 0.46
CA ILE A 64 -28.33 13.04 1.04
C ILE A 64 -27.42 12.27 0.09
N TYR A 65 -26.15 12.17 0.46
CA TYR A 65 -25.14 11.41 -0.29
C TYR A 65 -25.03 9.95 0.19
N LYS A 66 -25.41 9.67 1.44
CA LYS A 66 -25.35 8.34 2.03
C LYS A 66 -26.72 7.92 2.59
N PRO A 67 -27.71 7.60 1.76
CA PRO A 67 -29.05 7.24 2.25
C PRO A 67 -29.03 5.92 3.04
N ASP A 68 -29.94 5.79 4.01
CA ASP A 68 -30.32 4.54 4.67
C ASP A 68 -31.34 3.77 3.81
N ILE A 69 -32.23 4.52 3.13
CA ILE A 69 -33.32 3.96 2.33
C ILE A 69 -33.39 4.66 0.97
N VAL A 70 -33.50 3.86 -0.09
CA VAL A 70 -33.75 4.34 -1.45
C VAL A 70 -35.12 3.88 -1.91
N VAL A 71 -35.93 4.80 -2.43
CA VAL A 71 -37.27 4.54 -2.96
C VAL A 71 -37.28 4.84 -4.45
N VAL A 72 -37.57 3.85 -5.30
CA VAL A 72 -37.55 3.97 -6.76
C VAL A 72 -38.97 3.85 -7.29
N LEU A 73 -39.51 4.98 -7.78
CA LEU A 73 -40.88 5.09 -8.30
C LEU A 73 -41.01 4.55 -9.73
N ASP A 74 -39.92 4.57 -10.51
CA ASP A 74 -39.91 4.10 -11.90
C ASP A 74 -38.77 3.09 -12.09
N PRO A 75 -39.08 1.82 -12.40
CA PRO A 75 -38.06 0.79 -12.56
C PRO A 75 -37.12 1.04 -13.74
N LEU A 76 -37.52 1.84 -14.75
CA LEU A 76 -36.65 2.16 -15.88
C LEU A 76 -35.44 3.01 -15.48
N LEU A 77 -35.51 3.71 -14.34
CA LEU A 77 -34.39 4.51 -13.83
C LEU A 77 -33.16 3.66 -13.46
N LEU A 78 -33.36 2.36 -13.20
CA LEU A 78 -32.25 1.43 -12.96
C LEU A 78 -31.29 1.33 -14.15
N ASN A 79 -31.75 1.66 -15.36
CA ASN A 79 -30.95 1.66 -16.59
C ASN A 79 -30.33 3.03 -16.91
N GLU A 80 -30.78 4.11 -16.27
CA GLU A 80 -30.40 5.49 -16.58
C GLU A 80 -29.53 6.14 -15.51
N THR A 81 -29.64 5.71 -14.26
CA THR A 81 -28.94 6.32 -13.12
C THR A 81 -28.57 5.27 -12.09
N ASP A 82 -27.40 5.42 -11.48
CA ASP A 82 -27.01 4.60 -10.33
C ASP A 82 -27.86 4.99 -9.11
N VAL A 83 -28.99 4.29 -8.92
CA VAL A 83 -29.90 4.54 -7.81
C VAL A 83 -29.33 4.10 -6.46
N THR A 84 -28.31 3.24 -6.43
CA THR A 84 -27.70 2.70 -5.21
C THR A 84 -26.46 3.47 -4.78
N ALA A 85 -25.99 4.42 -5.58
CA ALA A 85 -24.86 5.30 -5.27
C ALA A 85 -24.92 5.86 -3.84
N GLY A 86 -23.95 5.45 -3.01
CA GLY A 86 -23.80 5.90 -1.62
C GLY A 86 -24.72 5.23 -0.58
N LEU A 87 -25.62 4.32 -0.97
CA LEU A 87 -26.49 3.59 -0.04
C LEU A 87 -25.65 2.84 1.01
N LYS A 88 -25.96 3.07 2.29
CA LYS A 88 -25.23 2.48 3.43
C LYS A 88 -25.32 0.94 3.40
N SER A 89 -24.31 0.27 3.95
CA SER A 89 -24.30 -1.19 4.08
C SER A 89 -25.52 -1.66 4.87
N GLY A 90 -26.25 -2.64 4.33
CA GLY A 90 -27.53 -3.09 4.91
C GLY A 90 -28.72 -2.15 4.68
N GLY A 91 -28.56 -1.12 3.83
CA GLY A 91 -29.64 -0.23 3.44
C GLY A 91 -30.77 -0.92 2.67
N VAL A 92 -31.93 -0.26 2.62
CA VAL A 92 -33.17 -0.80 2.03
C VAL A 92 -33.45 -0.14 0.69
N ILE A 93 -33.83 -0.93 -0.31
CA ILE A 93 -34.34 -0.46 -1.60
C ILE A 93 -35.81 -0.85 -1.69
N LEU A 94 -36.69 0.15 -1.81
CA LEU A 94 -38.10 -0.03 -2.15
C LEU A 94 -38.32 0.28 -3.63
N LEU A 95 -38.64 -0.75 -4.41
CA LEU A 95 -38.74 -0.70 -5.85
C LEU A 95 -40.20 -0.87 -6.30
N ASN A 96 -40.71 0.10 -7.06
CA ASN A 96 -41.92 -0.11 -7.84
C ASN A 96 -41.60 -1.09 -8.99
N TRP A 97 -42.09 -2.33 -8.91
CA TRP A 97 -41.74 -3.41 -9.84
C TRP A 97 -43.01 -4.08 -10.39
N LEU A 98 -43.08 -4.21 -11.71
CA LEU A 98 -44.24 -4.75 -12.43
C LEU A 98 -44.01 -6.17 -12.96
N LEU A 99 -42.77 -6.66 -12.94
CA LEU A 99 -42.38 -7.95 -13.51
C LEU A 99 -42.16 -8.98 -12.40
N ASP A 100 -41.80 -10.20 -12.80
CA ASP A 100 -41.46 -11.27 -11.87
C ASP A 100 -40.24 -10.90 -11.00
N ASP A 101 -40.22 -11.36 -9.75
CA ASP A 101 -39.17 -11.07 -8.78
C ASP A 101 -37.80 -11.59 -9.24
N ALA A 102 -37.75 -12.67 -10.03
CA ALA A 102 -36.50 -13.20 -10.60
C ALA A 102 -35.89 -12.30 -11.69
N SER A 103 -36.66 -11.33 -12.22
CA SER A 103 -36.19 -10.40 -13.25
C SER A 103 -35.54 -9.13 -12.68
N ILE A 104 -35.52 -8.96 -11.36
CA ILE A 104 -34.90 -7.81 -10.71
C ILE A 104 -33.37 -7.85 -10.96
N PRO A 105 -32.76 -6.77 -11.48
CA PRO A 105 -31.32 -6.73 -11.71
C PRO A 105 -30.55 -6.84 -10.38
N ASP A 106 -29.28 -7.25 -10.44
CA ASP A 106 -28.46 -7.27 -9.22
C ASP A 106 -28.10 -5.85 -8.78
N LEU A 107 -28.73 -5.42 -7.68
CA LEU A 107 -28.53 -4.10 -7.10
C LEU A 107 -27.48 -4.08 -5.96
N GLY A 108 -26.75 -5.18 -5.71
CA GLY A 108 -25.75 -5.26 -4.62
C GLY A 108 -26.30 -5.84 -3.30
N PRO A 109 -25.59 -5.83 -2.16
CA PRO A 109 -25.97 -6.50 -0.92
C PRO A 109 -26.93 -5.65 -0.09
N TYR A 110 -28.06 -5.29 -0.66
CA TYR A 110 -29.10 -4.48 -0.02
C TYR A 110 -30.39 -5.28 0.14
N ASP A 111 -31.20 -4.87 1.12
CA ASP A 111 -32.54 -5.40 1.29
C ASP A 111 -33.41 -4.88 0.15
N ILE A 112 -33.91 -5.78 -0.70
CA ILE A 112 -34.80 -5.43 -1.81
C ILE A 112 -36.23 -5.73 -1.40
N THR A 113 -37.04 -4.69 -1.47
CA THR A 113 -38.48 -4.72 -1.23
C THR A 113 -39.20 -4.21 -2.46
N VAL A 114 -40.34 -4.82 -2.78
CA VAL A 114 -41.07 -4.50 -4.02
C VAL A 114 -42.55 -4.31 -3.76
N VAL A 115 -43.15 -3.48 -4.61
CA VAL A 115 -44.61 -3.32 -4.74
C VAL A 115 -44.93 -3.02 -6.20
N ASN A 116 -46.06 -3.52 -6.71
CA ASN A 116 -46.55 -3.10 -8.02
C ASN A 116 -47.42 -1.84 -7.86
N ALA A 117 -46.77 -0.74 -7.50
CA ALA A 117 -47.44 0.53 -7.24
C ALA A 117 -48.08 1.12 -8.50
N THR A 118 -47.58 0.75 -9.69
CA THR A 118 -48.15 1.14 -10.98
C THR A 118 -49.54 0.56 -11.21
N ASP A 119 -49.72 -0.75 -11.05
CA ASP A 119 -51.03 -1.37 -11.29
C ASP A 119 -52.05 -0.91 -10.23
N ILE A 120 -51.63 -0.79 -8.96
CA ILE A 120 -52.47 -0.23 -7.90
C ILE A 120 -52.95 1.18 -8.27
N ALA A 121 -52.03 2.05 -8.71
CA ALA A 121 -52.37 3.42 -9.11
C ALA A 121 -53.34 3.44 -10.30
N VAL A 122 -53.06 2.67 -11.36
CA VAL A 122 -53.89 2.64 -12.56
C VAL A 122 -55.28 2.08 -12.27
N HIS A 123 -55.39 1.00 -11.49
CA HIS A 123 -56.66 0.37 -11.14
C HIS A 123 -57.56 1.30 -10.31
N ARG A 124 -56.96 2.16 -9.48
CA ARG A 124 -57.66 3.19 -8.70
C ARG A 124 -57.92 4.48 -9.47
N GLY A 125 -57.52 4.56 -10.74
CA GLY A 125 -57.70 5.74 -11.60
C GLY A 125 -56.75 6.90 -11.27
N LEU A 126 -55.56 6.61 -10.76
CA LEU A 126 -54.49 7.57 -10.45
C LEU A 126 -53.46 7.58 -11.59
N GLY A 127 -53.73 8.42 -12.60
CA GLY A 127 -52.92 8.50 -13.82
C GLY A 127 -53.38 7.53 -14.91
N THR A 128 -52.52 7.27 -15.89
CA THR A 128 -52.78 6.31 -16.99
C THR A 128 -51.69 5.26 -17.02
N ARG A 129 -51.85 4.18 -17.79
CA ARG A 129 -50.77 3.20 -18.01
C ARG A 129 -49.48 3.83 -18.56
N ILE A 130 -49.59 4.93 -19.30
CA ILE A 130 -48.45 5.65 -19.89
C ILE A 130 -47.82 6.60 -18.86
N ASN A 131 -48.62 7.20 -17.98
CA ASN A 131 -48.16 8.13 -16.94
C ASN A 131 -48.86 7.81 -15.61
N PRO A 132 -48.43 6.75 -14.90
CA PRO A 132 -49.02 6.38 -13.62
C PRO A 132 -48.56 7.33 -12.52
N ILE A 133 -49.46 7.64 -11.58
CA ILE A 133 -49.16 8.49 -10.43
C ILE A 133 -49.03 7.57 -9.20
N VAL A 134 -47.80 7.11 -8.95
CA VAL A 134 -47.48 6.05 -7.96
C VAL A 134 -47.01 6.59 -6.61
N ASN A 135 -46.93 7.90 -6.47
CA ASN A 135 -46.37 8.57 -5.29
C ASN A 135 -46.99 8.09 -3.98
N THR A 136 -48.32 7.95 -3.87
CA THR A 136 -48.96 7.58 -2.60
C THR A 136 -49.01 6.09 -2.34
N SER A 137 -49.16 5.25 -3.38
CA SER A 137 -49.06 3.79 -3.23
C SER A 137 -47.67 3.38 -2.73
N VAL A 138 -46.61 3.99 -3.25
CA VAL A 138 -45.24 3.74 -2.77
C VAL A 138 -45.06 4.12 -1.29
N LEU A 139 -45.76 5.12 -0.75
CA LEU A 139 -45.70 5.46 0.68
C LEU A 139 -46.36 4.41 1.57
N GLY A 140 -47.44 3.78 1.10
CA GLY A 140 -48.05 2.65 1.78
C GLY A 140 -47.09 1.47 1.90
N ALA A 141 -46.43 1.13 0.79
CA ALA A 141 -45.39 0.11 0.79
C ALA A 141 -44.22 0.48 1.71
N PHE A 142 -43.78 1.75 1.70
CA PHE A 142 -42.73 2.26 2.58
C PHE A 142 -43.08 2.04 4.05
N ALA A 143 -44.29 2.41 4.49
CA ALA A 143 -44.73 2.21 5.87
C ALA A 143 -44.70 0.73 6.26
N ARG A 144 -45.14 -0.17 5.36
CA ARG A 144 -45.15 -1.63 5.61
C ARG A 144 -43.76 -2.22 5.81
N VAL A 145 -42.83 -1.89 4.91
CA VAL A 145 -41.53 -2.56 4.82
C VAL A 145 -40.53 -2.00 5.81
N THR A 146 -40.64 -0.72 6.16
CA THR A 146 -39.73 -0.06 7.08
C THR A 146 -40.24 -0.10 8.52
N GLY A 147 -41.56 -0.05 8.73
CA GLY A 147 -42.17 0.09 10.06
C GLY A 147 -41.82 1.40 10.77
N LEU A 148 -41.21 2.36 10.07
CA LEU A 148 -40.73 3.61 10.65
C LEU A 148 -41.84 4.64 10.89
N VAL A 149 -42.93 4.53 10.13
CA VAL A 149 -44.09 5.41 10.18
C VAL A 149 -45.36 4.58 10.09
N GLY A 150 -46.39 4.95 10.85
CA GLY A 150 -47.69 4.31 10.83
C GLY A 150 -48.46 4.58 9.54
N ILE A 151 -49.17 3.56 9.05
CA ILE A 151 -50.01 3.67 7.84
C ILE A 151 -51.14 4.70 8.01
N GLU A 152 -51.70 4.84 9.22
CA GLU A 152 -52.74 5.83 9.50
C GLU A 152 -52.21 7.27 9.34
N SER A 153 -51.03 7.56 9.89
CA SER A 153 -50.35 8.85 9.74
C SER A 153 -50.09 9.18 8.27
N VAL A 154 -49.67 8.19 7.47
CA VAL A 154 -49.45 8.34 6.03
C VAL A 154 -50.78 8.61 5.31
N VAL A 155 -51.84 7.86 5.60
CA VAL A 155 -53.17 8.01 4.97
C VAL A 155 -53.80 9.36 5.28
N GLU A 156 -53.73 9.84 6.52
CA GLU A 156 -54.21 11.16 6.88
C GLU A 156 -53.42 12.27 6.19
N CYS A 157 -52.09 12.19 6.18
CA CYS A 157 -51.25 13.14 5.45
C CYS A 157 -51.50 13.13 3.94
N ILE A 158 -51.86 11.97 3.36
CA ILE A 158 -52.28 11.90 1.96
C ILE A 158 -53.60 12.68 1.75
N ARG A 159 -54.59 12.50 2.63
CA ARG A 159 -55.86 13.22 2.55
C ARG A 159 -55.68 14.73 2.69
N ASP A 160 -54.71 15.16 3.49
CA ASP A 160 -54.48 16.59 3.73
C ASP A 160 -53.55 17.21 2.68
N GLY A 161 -52.51 16.50 2.26
CA GLY A 161 -51.41 17.01 1.45
C GLY A 161 -51.54 16.80 -0.07
N VAL A 162 -52.39 15.89 -0.54
CA VAL A 162 -52.54 15.59 -1.99
C VAL A 162 -53.66 16.43 -2.62
N PRO A 163 -53.41 17.13 -3.74
CA PRO A 163 -54.35 18.11 -4.30
C PRO A 163 -55.58 17.51 -5.01
N LYS A 164 -55.53 16.25 -5.48
CA LYS A 164 -56.62 15.61 -6.24
C LYS A 164 -56.76 14.13 -5.89
N GLY A 165 -58.01 13.64 -5.85
CA GLY A 165 -58.29 12.21 -5.66
C GLY A 165 -57.88 11.67 -4.28
N LYS A 166 -58.07 12.45 -3.22
CA LYS A 166 -57.60 12.18 -1.85
C LYS A 166 -57.92 10.77 -1.36
N ASP A 167 -59.18 10.34 -1.44
CA ASP A 167 -59.58 9.00 -0.99
C ASP A 167 -59.01 7.89 -1.86
N LYS A 168 -58.97 8.08 -3.18
CA LYS A 168 -58.32 7.13 -4.10
C LYS A 168 -56.83 6.96 -3.79
N ASN A 169 -56.14 8.04 -3.46
CA ASN A 169 -54.72 8.01 -3.09
C ASN A 169 -54.48 7.34 -1.72
N ALA A 170 -55.38 7.57 -0.76
CA ALA A 170 -55.36 6.93 0.55
C ALA A 170 -55.60 5.42 0.44
N ASP A 171 -56.60 5.00 -0.35
CA ASP A 171 -56.90 3.60 -0.61
C ASP A 171 -55.75 2.91 -1.35
N ALA A 172 -55.13 3.58 -2.32
CA ALA A 172 -53.95 3.07 -3.02
C ALA A 172 -52.74 2.86 -2.07
N ALA A 173 -52.58 3.72 -1.06
CA ALA A 173 -51.56 3.52 -0.03
C ALA A 173 -51.89 2.31 0.86
N ARG A 174 -53.14 2.13 1.28
CA ARG A 174 -53.54 0.93 2.06
C ARG A 174 -53.35 -0.36 1.29
N GLU A 175 -53.77 -0.38 0.03
CA GLU A 175 -53.60 -1.54 -0.85
C GLU A 175 -52.11 -1.88 -1.05
N ALA A 176 -51.27 -0.88 -1.25
CA ALA A 176 -49.83 -1.07 -1.36
C ALA A 176 -49.17 -1.51 -0.04
N TYR A 177 -49.68 -1.07 1.11
CA TYR A 177 -49.24 -1.52 2.43
C TYR A 177 -49.47 -3.03 2.61
N GLU A 178 -50.58 -3.57 2.10
CA GLU A 178 -50.88 -5.00 2.15
C GLU A 178 -50.06 -5.83 1.15
N GLN A 179 -49.77 -5.27 -0.03
CA GLN A 179 -49.10 -5.98 -1.13
C GLN A 179 -47.57 -5.89 -1.13
N ALA A 180 -46.98 -4.96 -0.37
CA ALA A 180 -45.53 -4.79 -0.32
C ALA A 180 -44.84 -5.99 0.34
N ARG A 181 -43.79 -6.51 -0.31
CA ARG A 181 -43.06 -7.70 0.14
C ARG A 181 -41.55 -7.51 0.08
N VAL A 182 -40.84 -8.23 0.96
CA VAL A 182 -39.39 -8.32 0.94
C VAL A 182 -38.99 -9.50 0.05
N VAL A 183 -38.22 -9.22 -1.01
CA VAL A 183 -37.82 -10.22 -2.02
C VAL A 183 -36.44 -10.78 -1.71
N ARG A 184 -35.53 -9.94 -1.19
CA ARG A 184 -34.17 -10.35 -0.86
C ARG A 184 -33.71 -9.60 0.38
N ARG A 185 -33.14 -10.32 1.36
CA ARG A 185 -32.38 -9.70 2.46
C ARG A 185 -30.89 -9.77 2.19
N ALA A 186 -30.16 -8.73 2.56
CA ALA A 186 -28.72 -8.64 2.39
C ALA A 186 -28.03 -9.78 3.14
N THR A 187 -27.18 -10.54 2.43
CA THR A 187 -26.15 -11.34 3.08
C THR A 187 -24.95 -10.43 3.32
N ALA A 188 -24.37 -10.49 4.51
CA ALA A 188 -23.27 -9.61 4.92
C ALA A 188 -21.98 -9.89 4.13
N LYS A 189 -21.91 -9.47 2.86
CA LYS A 189 -20.70 -9.36 2.04
C LYS A 189 -20.82 -8.19 1.07
N SER A 190 -19.85 -7.28 1.14
CA SER A 190 -19.76 -6.00 0.44
C SER A 190 -19.93 -6.08 -1.09
N ALA A 191 -20.72 -5.19 -1.70
CA ALA A 191 -20.65 -4.93 -3.15
C ALA A 191 -19.55 -3.93 -3.46
N LYS A 192 -18.95 -4.14 -4.63
CA LYS A 192 -18.10 -3.17 -5.32
C LYS A 192 -18.96 -2.10 -6.00
N PRO A 193 -18.63 -0.81 -5.90
CA PRO A 193 -19.25 0.22 -6.72
C PRO A 193 -18.86 0.05 -8.19
N GLN A 194 -19.83 0.21 -9.09
CA GLN A 194 -19.59 0.23 -10.54
C GLN A 194 -18.99 1.58 -10.97
N LYS A 195 -18.07 1.53 -11.92
CA LYS A 195 -17.37 2.69 -12.49
C LYS A 195 -18.31 3.53 -13.37
N PRO A 196 -18.36 4.87 -13.24
CA PRO A 196 -18.87 5.71 -14.31
C PRO A 196 -17.93 5.65 -15.53
N ARG A 197 -18.50 5.68 -16.73
CA ARG A 197 -17.75 5.77 -17.98
C ARG A 197 -17.06 7.15 -18.07
N PRO A 198 -15.79 7.21 -18.52
CA PRO A 198 -15.09 8.47 -18.69
C PRO A 198 -15.78 9.29 -19.78
N ALA A 199 -16.16 10.52 -19.47
CA ALA A 199 -16.44 11.51 -20.49
C ALA A 199 -15.10 11.89 -21.15
N ALA A 200 -15.08 12.00 -22.48
CA ALA A 200 -13.90 12.46 -23.20
C ALA A 200 -13.49 13.85 -22.66
N GLY A 201 -12.33 13.93 -22.03
CA GLY A 201 -11.84 15.16 -21.41
C GLY A 201 -11.70 16.28 -22.44
N ILE A 202 -12.27 17.43 -22.12
CA ILE A 202 -12.10 18.64 -22.93
C ILE A 202 -10.81 19.32 -22.46
N VAL A 203 -9.84 19.47 -23.36
CA VAL A 203 -8.57 20.17 -23.08
C VAL A 203 -8.67 21.59 -23.63
N PHE A 204 -8.68 22.57 -22.74
CA PHE A 204 -8.61 23.98 -23.09
C PHE A 204 -7.14 24.42 -23.13
N SER A 205 -6.67 24.82 -24.30
CA SER A 205 -5.31 25.30 -24.55
C SER A 205 -5.18 26.81 -24.35
N ARG A 206 -6.30 27.54 -24.38
CA ARG A 206 -6.36 29.00 -24.12
C ARG A 206 -7.50 29.34 -23.18
N ARG A 207 -7.34 30.42 -22.40
CA ARG A 207 -8.36 30.93 -21.46
C ARG A 207 -9.70 31.24 -22.13
N SER A 208 -9.69 31.62 -23.41
CA SER A 208 -10.88 31.85 -24.23
C SER A 208 -11.66 30.59 -24.58
N GLU A 209 -11.03 29.41 -24.44
CA GLU A 209 -11.64 28.11 -24.74
C GLU A 209 -12.39 27.57 -23.52
N MET A 210 -12.09 28.07 -22.31
CA MET A 210 -12.85 27.73 -21.10
C MET A 210 -14.29 28.24 -21.22
N PRO A 211 -15.31 27.46 -20.83
CA PRO A 211 -16.68 27.93 -20.81
C PRO A 211 -16.78 29.19 -19.93
N LEU A 212 -17.60 30.14 -20.38
CA LEU A 212 -17.97 31.32 -19.59
C LEU A 212 -18.79 30.87 -18.37
N GLY A 213 -18.09 30.44 -17.32
CA GLY A 213 -18.64 30.37 -15.98
C GLY A 213 -18.50 31.74 -15.33
N ASP A 214 -19.54 32.18 -14.62
CA ASP A 214 -19.47 33.35 -13.75
C ASP A 214 -18.46 33.08 -12.62
N ILE A 215 -17.19 33.41 -12.86
CA ILE A 215 -16.21 33.55 -11.80
C ILE A 215 -16.59 34.85 -11.10
N ALA A 216 -17.14 34.76 -9.89
CA ALA A 216 -17.42 35.93 -9.06
C ALA A 216 -16.13 36.77 -8.94
N ARG A 217 -16.09 37.91 -9.64
CA ARG A 217 -14.95 38.83 -9.61
C ARG A 217 -14.99 39.76 -8.40
N GLY A 218 -16.11 39.79 -7.69
CA GLY A 218 -16.23 40.41 -6.37
C GLY A 218 -16.01 39.36 -5.30
N GLY A 219 -15.11 39.64 -4.35
CA GLY A 219 -15.08 38.89 -3.10
C GLY A 219 -16.47 38.87 -2.47
N VAL A 220 -16.78 37.81 -1.73
CA VAL A 220 -18.06 37.61 -1.04
C VAL A 220 -18.16 38.64 0.10
N SER A 221 -18.33 39.92 -0.21
CA SER A 221 -18.52 40.99 0.79
C SER A 221 -19.93 40.97 1.39
N CYS A 222 -20.80 40.10 0.88
CA CYS A 222 -22.13 39.80 1.42
C CYS A 222 -22.06 38.71 2.50
N GLY A 223 -21.45 39.03 3.64
CA GLY A 223 -21.51 38.27 4.89
C GLY A 223 -20.68 36.96 4.95
N PRO A 224 -20.24 36.52 6.15
CA PRO A 224 -19.52 35.26 6.33
C PRO A 224 -20.45 34.06 6.12
N THR A 225 -20.38 33.46 4.93
CA THR A 225 -21.19 32.29 4.52
C THR A 225 -20.77 30.99 5.20
N GLY A 226 -19.67 31.02 5.94
CA GLY A 226 -19.15 29.87 6.68
C GLY A 226 -20.14 29.30 7.69
N SER A 227 -20.98 30.15 8.29
CA SER A 227 -22.02 29.75 9.26
C SER A 227 -23.06 28.77 8.71
N TRP A 228 -23.10 28.52 7.40
CA TRP A 228 -24.07 27.63 6.76
C TRP A 228 -23.61 26.18 6.67
N ARG A 229 -22.33 25.91 6.96
CA ARG A 229 -21.76 24.58 6.81
C ARG A 229 -22.09 23.72 8.04
N HIS A 230 -22.26 22.43 7.80
CA HIS A 230 -22.27 21.40 8.86
C HIS A 230 -21.07 20.46 8.75
N MET A 231 -20.44 20.43 7.57
CA MET A 231 -19.21 19.73 7.31
C MET A 231 -18.17 20.73 6.82
N ARG A 232 -16.90 20.49 7.10
CA ARG A 232 -15.79 21.31 6.60
C ARG A 232 -14.76 20.44 5.88
N PRO A 233 -14.27 20.88 4.71
CA PRO A 233 -13.11 20.26 4.11
C PRO A 233 -11.88 20.53 5.00
N ARG A 234 -10.91 19.62 4.99
CA ARG A 234 -9.59 19.82 5.56
C ARG A 234 -8.54 19.19 4.66
N TYR A 235 -7.36 19.80 4.61
CA TYR A 235 -6.19 19.13 4.06
C TYR A 235 -5.77 18.02 5.02
N GLU A 236 -5.62 16.81 4.48
CA GLU A 236 -5.24 15.62 5.23
C GLU A 236 -4.37 14.75 4.34
N ASN A 237 -3.07 14.77 4.59
CA ASN A 237 -2.16 13.87 3.88
C ASN A 237 -2.37 12.45 4.42
N LYS A 238 -2.60 11.52 3.50
CA LYS A 238 -2.86 10.11 3.76
C LYS A 238 -1.66 9.28 3.34
N LEU A 239 -1.61 8.04 3.82
CA LEU A 239 -0.54 7.11 3.51
C LEU A 239 -0.62 6.65 2.04
N SER A 240 0.47 6.80 1.30
CA SER A 240 0.56 6.26 -0.07
C SER A 240 0.83 4.75 -0.01
N PRO A 241 0.32 3.95 -0.96
CA PRO A 241 0.48 2.50 -0.92
C PRO A 241 1.93 2.04 -1.14
N CYS A 242 2.72 2.82 -1.88
CA CYS A 242 4.15 2.54 -2.08
C CYS A 242 4.97 2.80 -0.80
N THR A 243 4.68 3.89 -0.07
CA THR A 243 5.32 4.17 1.23
C THR A 243 4.91 3.15 2.28
N ALA A 244 3.62 2.77 2.33
CA ALA A 244 3.13 1.70 3.21
C ALA A 244 3.82 0.35 2.96
N ALA A 245 4.16 0.07 1.70
CA ALA A 245 4.80 -1.18 1.29
C ALA A 245 6.33 -1.15 1.42
N CYS A 246 6.95 0.01 1.68
CA CYS A 246 8.40 0.16 1.75
C CYS A 246 8.90 -0.25 3.15
N PRO A 247 9.66 -1.35 3.29
CA PRO A 247 10.13 -1.81 4.60
C PRO A 247 11.14 -0.84 5.24
N ALA A 248 11.87 -0.07 4.42
CA ALA A 248 12.79 0.95 4.92
C ALA A 248 12.07 2.24 5.39
N GLY A 249 10.77 2.39 5.07
CA GLY A 249 9.97 3.55 5.49
C GLY A 249 10.09 4.79 4.60
N GLU A 250 10.57 4.63 3.36
CA GLU A 250 10.73 5.76 2.42
C GLU A 250 9.41 6.41 2.03
N SER A 251 9.38 7.75 2.05
CA SER A 251 8.28 8.54 1.50
C SER A 251 8.39 8.66 -0.02
N VAL A 252 8.05 7.58 -0.74
CA VAL A 252 8.24 7.44 -2.19
C VAL A 252 7.60 8.58 -2.97
N GLU A 253 6.35 8.92 -2.65
CA GLU A 253 5.65 10.00 -3.36
C GLU A 253 6.30 11.37 -3.16
N ALA A 254 6.99 11.58 -2.05
CA ALA A 254 7.59 12.87 -1.72
C ALA A 254 8.94 13.07 -2.42
N TRP A 255 9.82 12.07 -2.38
CA TRP A 255 11.09 12.20 -3.11
C TRP A 255 10.87 12.17 -4.62
N LEU A 256 9.86 11.46 -5.14
CA LEU A 256 9.50 11.51 -6.56
C LEU A 256 9.06 12.91 -7.01
N ARG A 257 8.36 13.67 -6.15
CA ARG A 257 8.02 15.07 -6.44
C ARG A 257 9.28 15.92 -6.61
N SER A 258 10.31 15.66 -5.81
CA SER A 258 11.59 16.36 -5.93
C SER A 258 12.31 15.98 -7.23
N VAL A 259 12.20 14.72 -7.67
CA VAL A 259 12.72 14.28 -8.98
C VAL A 259 12.02 14.96 -10.14
N GLU A 260 10.69 15.05 -10.09
CA GLU A 260 9.89 15.77 -11.09
C GLU A 260 10.28 17.25 -11.17
N ALA A 261 10.58 17.88 -10.03
CA ALA A 261 11.04 19.27 -9.93
C ALA A 261 12.53 19.46 -10.29
N GLY A 262 13.28 18.40 -10.59
CA GLY A 262 14.74 18.45 -10.84
C GLY A 262 15.58 18.68 -9.57
N GLU A 263 14.98 18.61 -8.39
CA GLU A 263 15.64 18.76 -7.09
C GLU A 263 16.26 17.41 -6.63
N TYR A 264 17.24 16.87 -7.37
CA TYR A 264 17.76 15.51 -7.09
C TYR A 264 18.50 15.38 -5.74
N ALA A 265 19.20 16.43 -5.31
CA ALA A 265 19.86 16.46 -4.00
C ALA A 265 18.82 16.44 -2.85
N GLU A 266 17.65 17.03 -3.08
CA GLU A 266 16.51 16.99 -2.15
C GLU A 266 15.93 15.58 -2.06
N ALA A 267 15.66 14.98 -3.23
CA ALA A 267 15.17 13.61 -3.33
C ALA A 267 16.11 12.63 -2.59
N CYS A 268 17.43 12.77 -2.79
CA CYS A 268 18.42 11.94 -2.12
C CYS A 268 18.43 12.15 -0.60
N ARG A 269 18.34 13.41 -0.11
CA ARG A 269 18.22 13.70 1.33
C ARG A 269 16.96 13.09 1.95
N LEU A 270 15.84 13.11 1.24
CA LEU A 270 14.59 12.48 1.68
C LEU A 270 14.68 10.95 1.74
N ILE A 271 15.40 10.32 0.81
CA ILE A 271 15.64 8.88 0.87
C ILE A 271 16.59 8.56 2.04
N LYS A 272 17.72 9.28 2.13
CA LYS A 272 18.75 9.10 3.17
C LYS A 272 18.28 9.46 4.58
N SER A 273 17.12 10.09 4.74
CA SER A 273 16.53 10.31 6.07
C SER A 273 16.04 9.01 6.72
N VAL A 274 15.80 7.96 5.93
CA VAL A 274 15.37 6.64 6.42
C VAL A 274 16.21 5.47 5.90
N ASN A 275 16.70 5.55 4.66
CA ASN A 275 17.50 4.52 4.01
C ASN A 275 18.93 5.03 3.74
N PRO A 276 19.95 4.56 4.47
CA PRO A 276 21.33 5.00 4.27
C PRO A 276 22.04 4.37 3.05
N LEU A 277 21.41 3.40 2.40
CA LEU A 277 21.99 2.62 1.32
C LEU A 277 21.17 2.70 0.01
N PRO A 278 20.77 3.89 -0.47
CA PRO A 278 19.90 4.00 -1.65
C PRO A 278 20.56 3.55 -2.97
N ARG A 279 21.89 3.64 -3.12
CA ARG A 279 22.59 3.13 -4.30
C ARG A 279 22.59 1.61 -4.33
N VAL A 280 22.69 0.98 -3.17
CA VAL A 280 22.51 -0.47 -3.00
C VAL A 280 21.05 -0.86 -3.24
N CYS A 281 20.08 -0.22 -2.57
CA CYS A 281 18.65 -0.53 -2.71
C CYS A 281 18.16 -0.37 -4.16
N GLY A 282 18.59 0.69 -4.85
CA GLY A 282 18.35 0.90 -6.28
C GLY A 282 18.89 -0.20 -7.21
N ARG A 283 19.68 -1.16 -6.69
CA ARG A 283 20.24 -2.30 -7.44
C ARG A 283 19.70 -3.66 -7.01
N VAL A 284 19.47 -3.85 -5.71
CA VAL A 284 19.20 -5.19 -5.15
C VAL A 284 17.83 -5.34 -4.49
N CYS A 285 17.10 -4.24 -4.29
CA CYS A 285 15.76 -4.29 -3.70
C CYS A 285 14.76 -4.94 -4.65
N PHE A 286 13.87 -5.77 -4.11
CA PHE A 286 12.76 -6.38 -4.86
C PHE A 286 11.55 -5.44 -5.04
N HIS A 287 11.72 -4.17 -4.66
CA HIS A 287 10.80 -3.06 -4.89
C HIS A 287 9.31 -3.37 -4.62
N PRO A 288 8.96 -3.82 -3.40
CA PRO A 288 7.56 -4.09 -3.01
C PRO A 288 6.64 -2.86 -3.16
N CYS A 289 7.24 -1.66 -3.13
CA CYS A 289 6.58 -0.40 -3.41
C CYS A 289 5.96 -0.34 -4.81
N GLU A 290 6.57 -0.97 -5.82
CA GLU A 290 6.04 -1.03 -7.19
C GLU A 290 4.86 -2.00 -7.29
N SER A 291 4.93 -3.15 -6.59
CA SER A 291 3.85 -4.16 -6.54
C SER A 291 2.58 -3.68 -5.82
N LYS A 292 2.65 -2.58 -5.07
CA LYS A 292 1.49 -1.95 -4.43
C LYS A 292 1.11 -0.62 -5.08
N CYS A 293 1.79 -0.21 -6.16
CA CYS A 293 1.52 1.06 -6.81
C CYS A 293 0.12 1.08 -7.42
N ASN A 294 -0.73 2.03 -7.01
CA ASN A 294 -2.08 2.20 -7.58
C ASN A 294 -2.10 2.34 -9.10
N ARG A 295 -1.00 2.81 -9.70
CA ARG A 295 -0.88 3.03 -11.15
C ARG A 295 -0.84 1.74 -11.97
N GLU A 296 -0.53 0.60 -11.34
CA GLU A 296 -0.65 -0.74 -11.96
C GLU A 296 -2.05 -0.98 -12.52
N LYS A 297 -3.10 -0.45 -11.87
CA LYS A 297 -4.50 -0.59 -12.33
C LYS A 297 -4.91 0.41 -13.42
N PHE A 298 -4.00 1.30 -13.82
CA PHE A 298 -4.25 2.34 -14.83
C PHE A 298 -3.45 2.09 -16.10
N ASP A 299 -2.13 1.96 -15.98
CA ASP A 299 -1.24 1.58 -17.07
C ASP A 299 -0.15 0.61 -16.57
N MET A 300 0.93 1.11 -15.99
CA MET A 300 2.05 0.35 -15.45
C MET A 300 2.56 1.07 -14.19
N PRO A 301 3.05 0.34 -13.18
CA PRO A 301 3.62 0.95 -11.98
C PRO A 301 4.75 1.93 -12.32
N VAL A 302 4.97 2.90 -11.44
CA VAL A 302 6.11 3.81 -11.53
C VAL A 302 7.40 2.99 -11.32
N ALA A 303 8.44 3.25 -12.10
CA ALA A 303 9.76 2.62 -11.97
C ALA A 303 10.56 3.17 -10.77
N ILE A 304 9.99 3.03 -9.57
CA ILE A 304 10.51 3.54 -8.30
C ILE A 304 11.95 3.08 -8.09
N ASN A 305 12.28 1.81 -8.34
CA ASN A 305 13.64 1.30 -8.12
C ASN A 305 14.68 1.92 -9.07
N SER A 306 14.32 2.07 -10.35
CA SER A 306 15.19 2.74 -11.33
C SER A 306 15.39 4.22 -11.00
N LEU A 307 14.36 4.88 -10.46
CA LEU A 307 14.45 6.27 -10.02
C LEU A 307 15.25 6.43 -8.74
N GLU A 308 15.11 5.53 -7.76
CA GLU A 308 15.92 5.51 -6.54
C GLU A 308 17.42 5.41 -6.89
N ARG A 309 17.77 4.46 -7.77
CA ARG A 309 19.14 4.33 -8.28
C ARG A 309 19.62 5.62 -8.95
N PHE A 310 18.84 6.17 -9.87
CA PHE A 310 19.19 7.39 -10.58
C PHE A 310 19.44 8.55 -9.60
N VAL A 311 18.54 8.78 -8.66
CA VAL A 311 18.66 9.85 -7.66
C VAL A 311 19.93 9.67 -6.83
N ALA A 312 20.20 8.46 -6.36
CA ALA A 312 21.32 8.18 -5.49
C ALA A 312 22.67 8.29 -6.21
N ASP A 313 22.78 7.73 -7.42
CA ASP A 313 23.99 7.82 -8.25
C ASP A 313 24.24 9.27 -8.71
N HIS A 314 23.19 10.00 -9.10
CA HIS A 314 23.30 11.40 -9.53
C HIS A 314 23.67 12.34 -8.39
N ALA A 315 23.05 12.19 -7.20
CA ALA A 315 23.40 13.00 -6.04
C ALA A 315 24.85 12.78 -5.59
N LYS A 316 25.36 11.54 -5.68
CA LYS A 316 26.78 11.25 -5.42
C LYS A 316 27.71 12.01 -6.37
N ALA A 317 27.39 12.04 -7.66
CA ALA A 317 28.16 12.79 -8.65
C ALA A 317 28.20 14.31 -8.37
N LEU A 318 27.23 14.84 -7.64
CA LEU A 318 27.14 16.25 -7.25
C LEU A 318 27.74 16.55 -5.85
N GLY A 319 28.53 15.63 -5.28
CA GLY A 319 29.16 15.80 -3.97
C GLY A 319 28.40 15.18 -2.79
N GLY A 320 27.32 14.46 -3.08
CA GLY A 320 26.50 13.77 -2.08
C GLY A 320 25.48 14.67 -1.40
N ALA A 321 24.53 14.06 -0.69
CA ALA A 321 23.49 14.77 0.03
C ALA A 321 23.11 13.97 1.29
N SER A 322 23.62 14.36 2.45
CA SER A 322 23.35 13.69 3.73
C SER A 322 22.50 14.57 4.65
N PRO A 323 21.64 13.99 5.49
CA PRO A 323 20.97 14.72 6.56
C PRO A 323 21.96 15.33 7.56
N PRO A 324 21.59 16.42 8.25
CA PRO A 324 22.45 17.02 9.27
C PRO A 324 22.59 16.10 10.50
N LYS A 325 23.78 16.08 11.10
CA LYS A 325 24.09 15.39 12.36
C LYS A 325 23.65 16.25 13.56
N ALA A 326 23.06 15.63 14.57
CA ALA A 326 22.70 16.26 15.84
C ALA A 326 23.91 16.46 16.77
N VAL A 327 23.73 17.24 17.83
CA VAL A 327 24.75 17.47 18.86
C VAL A 327 25.12 16.16 19.56
N GLU A 328 26.39 16.02 19.91
CA GLU A 328 26.93 14.85 20.60
C GLU A 328 26.24 14.59 21.94
N THR A 329 25.90 13.32 22.20
CA THR A 329 25.13 12.89 23.38
C THR A 329 26.03 12.38 24.52
N GLY A 330 27.29 12.04 24.21
CA GLY A 330 28.20 11.36 25.12
C GLY A 330 27.87 9.87 25.35
N LYS A 331 26.84 9.32 24.70
CA LYS A 331 26.46 7.90 24.81
C LYS A 331 27.23 7.05 23.80
N ARG A 332 27.55 5.82 24.19
CA ARG A 332 28.38 4.87 23.43
C ARG A 332 27.57 3.64 23.06
N VAL A 333 27.56 3.29 21.77
CA VAL A 333 26.81 2.12 21.25
C VAL A 333 27.73 1.19 20.48
N GLY A 334 27.70 -0.09 20.84
CA GLY A 334 28.43 -1.16 20.14
C GLY A 334 27.50 -1.91 19.19
N ILE A 335 27.92 -2.06 17.93
CA ILE A 335 27.18 -2.78 16.89
C ILE A 335 27.97 -4.00 16.44
N ILE A 336 27.39 -5.19 16.55
CA ILE A 336 28.02 -6.46 16.17
C ILE A 336 27.47 -6.88 14.80
N GLY A 337 28.32 -6.82 13.77
CA GLY A 337 28.00 -7.12 12.38
C GLY A 337 27.74 -5.87 11.54
N SER A 338 28.34 -5.83 10.34
CA SER A 338 28.26 -4.70 9.41
C SER A 338 27.36 -4.97 8.19
N GLY A 339 26.38 -5.87 8.32
CA GLY A 339 25.34 -6.07 7.31
C GLY A 339 24.42 -4.84 7.19
N PRO A 340 23.40 -4.90 6.30
CA PRO A 340 22.48 -3.78 6.08
C PRO A 340 21.82 -3.25 7.37
N ALA A 341 21.43 -4.15 8.28
CA ALA A 341 20.84 -3.77 9.57
C ALA A 341 21.84 -3.06 10.49
N GLY A 342 23.08 -3.56 10.60
CA GLY A 342 24.14 -2.96 11.39
C GLY A 342 24.53 -1.57 10.88
N LEU A 343 24.74 -1.44 9.56
CA LEU A 343 25.04 -0.16 8.91
C LEU A 343 23.90 0.85 9.06
N SER A 344 22.65 0.40 8.93
CA SER A 344 21.48 1.26 9.11
C SER A 344 21.37 1.76 10.55
N CYS A 345 21.50 0.87 11.53
CA CYS A 345 21.49 1.25 12.94
C CYS A 345 22.63 2.23 13.26
N ALA A 346 23.85 1.95 12.79
CA ALA A 346 25.01 2.79 13.00
C ALA A 346 24.82 4.20 12.44
N TYR A 347 24.34 4.29 11.20
CA TYR A 347 24.05 5.55 10.53
C TYR A 347 23.04 6.40 11.32
N HIS A 348 21.91 5.80 11.70
CA HIS A 348 20.82 6.50 12.37
C HIS A 348 21.19 6.94 13.78
N LEU A 349 22.02 6.18 14.51
CA LEU A 349 22.54 6.58 15.82
C LEU A 349 23.63 7.65 15.72
N ALA A 350 24.52 7.54 14.73
CA ALA A 350 25.56 8.55 14.50
C ALA A 350 24.94 9.91 14.13
N LEU A 351 23.91 9.93 13.28
CA LEU A 351 23.13 11.14 12.99
C LEU A 351 22.48 11.76 14.23
N ARG A 352 22.20 10.95 15.26
CA ARG A 352 21.60 11.39 16.53
C ARG A 352 22.62 11.89 17.56
N GLY A 353 23.91 11.85 17.20
CA GLY A 353 25.00 12.34 18.04
C GLY A 353 25.58 11.29 18.98
N HIS A 354 25.21 10.02 18.86
CA HIS A 354 25.81 8.94 19.65
C HIS A 354 27.17 8.54 19.07
N SER A 355 28.09 8.13 19.94
CA SER A 355 29.36 7.52 19.56
C SER A 355 29.12 6.04 19.24
N VAL A 356 29.45 5.61 18.03
CA VAL A 356 29.15 4.27 17.54
C VAL A 356 30.42 3.53 17.15
N THR A 357 30.55 2.28 17.60
CA THR A 357 31.63 1.37 17.17
C THR A 357 31.02 0.12 16.52
N ILE A 358 31.43 -0.19 15.28
CA ILE A 358 31.05 -1.40 14.55
C ILE A 358 32.15 -2.46 14.71
N TYR A 359 31.78 -3.66 15.15
CA TYR A 359 32.61 -4.85 15.20
C TYR A 359 32.22 -5.79 14.06
N GLU A 360 33.14 -6.02 13.13
CA GLU A 360 32.93 -6.88 11.97
C GLU A 360 33.92 -8.06 12.01
N ALA A 361 33.39 -9.27 11.91
CA ALA A 361 34.19 -10.50 11.93
C ALA A 361 35.07 -10.63 10.67
N GLU A 362 34.60 -10.08 9.55
CA GLU A 362 35.28 -10.12 8.27
C GLU A 362 36.26 -8.97 8.06
N GLY A 363 37.11 -9.10 7.04
CA GLY A 363 38.12 -8.08 6.70
C GLY A 363 37.56 -6.80 6.07
N LYS A 364 36.29 -6.78 5.65
CA LYS A 364 35.62 -5.59 5.08
C LYS A 364 34.15 -5.53 5.48
N LEU A 365 33.62 -4.33 5.55
CA LEU A 365 32.23 -4.08 5.93
C LEU A 365 31.22 -4.43 4.83
N GLY A 366 29.97 -4.71 5.20
CA GLY A 366 28.83 -4.85 4.28
C GLY A 366 28.11 -6.19 4.35
N GLY A 367 28.62 -7.16 5.12
CA GLY A 367 27.98 -8.48 5.30
C GLY A 367 27.59 -9.14 3.97
N LEU A 368 26.35 -9.63 3.88
CA LEU A 368 25.84 -10.29 2.65
C LEU A 368 25.81 -9.37 1.41
N LEU A 369 25.74 -8.04 1.57
CA LEU A 369 25.87 -7.13 0.41
C LEU A 369 27.23 -7.31 -0.27
N ARG A 370 28.28 -7.48 0.54
CA ARG A 370 29.63 -7.71 0.04
C ARG A 370 29.85 -9.16 -0.36
N TYR A 371 29.51 -10.10 0.51
CA TYR A 371 29.96 -11.49 0.38
C TYR A 371 28.92 -12.42 -0.26
N GLY A 372 27.64 -12.02 -0.32
CA GLY A 372 26.56 -12.84 -0.87
C GLY A 372 26.06 -12.37 -2.24
N ILE A 373 25.98 -11.07 -2.48
CA ILE A 373 25.43 -10.53 -3.73
C ILE A 373 26.54 -10.42 -4.79
N PRO A 374 26.41 -11.05 -5.97
CA PRO A 374 27.40 -10.96 -7.04
C PRO A 374 27.62 -9.54 -7.59
N ALA A 375 28.82 -9.25 -8.09
CA ALA A 375 29.18 -7.93 -8.61
C ALA A 375 28.35 -7.48 -9.83
N TYR A 376 27.79 -8.42 -10.61
CA TYR A 376 26.91 -8.10 -11.73
C TYR A 376 25.57 -7.48 -11.29
N ARG A 377 25.17 -7.67 -10.02
CA ARG A 377 23.99 -7.02 -9.41
C ARG A 377 24.42 -5.83 -8.55
N LEU A 378 25.47 -6.00 -7.75
CA LEU A 378 25.97 -4.97 -6.85
C LEU A 378 27.48 -4.81 -6.99
N PRO A 379 27.93 -3.83 -7.79
CA PRO A 379 29.34 -3.47 -7.92
C PRO A 379 29.96 -3.14 -6.55
N LYS A 380 31.19 -3.61 -6.31
CA LYS A 380 31.84 -3.53 -4.99
C LYS A 380 32.38 -2.14 -4.68
N ASP A 381 32.78 -1.40 -5.71
CA ASP A 381 33.12 0.02 -5.67
C ASP A 381 31.92 0.87 -5.24
N VAL A 382 30.74 0.64 -5.81
CA VAL A 382 29.49 1.32 -5.41
C VAL A 382 29.19 1.09 -3.93
N LEU A 383 29.36 -0.16 -3.46
CA LEU A 383 29.17 -0.52 -2.05
C LEU A 383 30.23 0.14 -1.16
N ASP A 384 31.50 0.13 -1.56
CA ASP A 384 32.61 0.73 -0.81
C ASP A 384 32.38 2.23 -0.60
N GLU A 385 32.03 2.95 -1.66
CA GLU A 385 31.75 4.40 -1.62
C GLU A 385 30.56 4.75 -0.71
N GLU A 386 29.49 3.95 -0.75
CA GLU A 386 28.28 4.21 0.04
C GLU A 386 28.49 3.87 1.53
N ILE A 387 29.24 2.81 1.84
CA ILE A 387 29.66 2.52 3.21
C ILE A 387 30.58 3.63 3.73
N GLU A 388 31.52 4.12 2.92
CA GLU A 388 32.43 5.19 3.33
C GLU A 388 31.66 6.47 3.71
N ASP A 389 30.62 6.82 2.96
CA ASP A 389 29.74 7.95 3.29
C ASP A 389 29.06 7.80 4.67
N ILE A 390 28.75 6.57 5.09
CA ILE A 390 28.22 6.27 6.43
C ILE A 390 29.33 6.44 7.49
N ILE A 391 30.51 5.85 7.26
CA ILE A 391 31.61 5.88 8.23
C ILE A 391 32.12 7.29 8.49
N ARG A 392 32.08 8.18 7.48
CA ARG A 392 32.44 9.61 7.60
C ARG A 392 31.61 10.39 8.63
N LEU A 393 30.53 9.82 9.17
CA LEU A 393 29.78 10.39 10.31
C LEU A 393 30.55 10.31 11.66
N GLY A 394 31.74 9.71 11.66
CA GLY A 394 32.59 9.52 12.83
C GLY A 394 32.37 8.16 13.51
N ILE A 395 31.98 7.14 12.75
CA ILE A 395 31.75 5.79 13.26
C ILE A 395 33.09 5.06 13.36
N GLU A 396 33.41 4.51 14.53
CA GLU A 396 34.60 3.68 14.71
C GLU A 396 34.34 2.28 14.12
N VAL A 397 35.34 1.72 13.46
CA VAL A 397 35.23 0.41 12.80
C VAL A 397 36.36 -0.50 13.25
N ARG A 398 35.99 -1.73 13.64
CA ARG A 398 36.92 -2.82 13.97
C ARG A 398 36.62 -4.04 13.11
N THR A 399 37.35 -4.19 12.00
CA THR A 399 37.28 -5.37 11.12
C THR A 399 38.17 -6.51 11.63
N GLY A 400 37.89 -7.75 11.22
CA GLY A 400 38.58 -8.93 11.74
C GLY A 400 38.32 -9.18 13.24
N ALA A 401 37.33 -8.51 13.81
CA ALA A 401 36.96 -8.57 15.22
C ALA A 401 35.70 -9.44 15.37
N ARG A 402 35.89 -10.76 15.36
CA ARG A 402 34.82 -11.71 15.68
C ARG A 402 34.55 -11.65 17.18
N ILE A 403 33.32 -11.29 17.54
CA ILE A 403 32.83 -11.35 18.92
C ILE A 403 32.21 -12.71 19.15
N GLU A 404 32.73 -13.47 20.11
CA GLU A 404 32.19 -14.77 20.51
C GLU A 404 31.39 -14.66 21.80
N ASP A 405 31.79 -13.76 22.71
CA ASP A 405 31.03 -13.44 23.92
C ASP A 405 30.74 -11.93 24.03
N LEU A 406 29.46 -11.56 24.12
CA LEU A 406 29.04 -10.17 24.30
C LEU A 406 29.53 -9.56 25.62
N ASN A 407 29.92 -10.36 26.62
CA ASN A 407 30.53 -9.87 27.86
C ASN A 407 31.86 -9.13 27.61
N GLU A 408 32.57 -9.43 26.52
CA GLU A 408 33.79 -8.71 26.11
C GLU A 408 33.54 -7.22 25.86
N LEU A 409 32.30 -6.86 25.53
CA LEU A 409 31.90 -5.49 25.22
C LEU A 409 31.22 -4.79 26.41
N ARG A 410 31.07 -5.48 27.55
CA ARG A 410 30.40 -4.96 28.73
C ARG A 410 31.23 -3.83 29.35
N GLY A 411 30.57 -2.71 29.66
CA GLY A 411 31.22 -1.50 30.21
C GLY A 411 31.94 -0.62 29.19
N LEU A 412 32.21 -1.13 27.97
CA LEU A 412 32.71 -0.33 26.85
C LEU A 412 31.62 0.51 26.20
N HIS A 413 30.40 -0.02 26.18
CA HIS A 413 29.23 0.62 25.56
C HIS A 413 28.07 0.68 26.55
N ASP A 414 27.23 1.69 26.41
CA ASP A 414 25.99 1.82 27.19
C ASP A 414 24.94 0.80 26.71
N VAL A 415 24.96 0.50 25.41
CA VAL A 415 24.01 -0.40 24.72
C VAL A 415 24.73 -1.17 23.61
N LEU A 416 24.28 -2.41 23.35
CA LEU A 416 24.74 -3.27 22.27
C LEU A 416 23.60 -3.62 21.29
N PHE A 417 23.93 -3.66 20.01
CA PHE A 417 23.03 -4.10 18.93
C PHE A 417 23.66 -5.25 18.13
N VAL A 418 22.98 -6.39 18.08
CA VAL A 418 23.43 -7.63 17.42
C VAL A 418 22.75 -7.76 16.06
N ALA A 419 23.55 -7.67 15.00
CA ALA A 419 23.13 -7.72 13.60
C ALA A 419 24.02 -8.68 12.77
N THR A 420 24.36 -9.84 13.35
CA THR A 420 25.23 -10.86 12.75
C THR A 420 24.61 -11.62 11.58
N GLY A 421 23.28 -11.55 11.43
CA GLY A 421 22.55 -12.25 10.37
C GLY A 421 22.63 -13.77 10.51
N LEU A 422 22.58 -14.47 9.38
CA LEU A 422 22.55 -15.93 9.30
C LEU A 422 23.79 -16.42 8.56
N GLY A 423 24.81 -16.81 9.32
CA GLY A 423 26.13 -17.15 8.78
C GLY A 423 26.36 -18.63 8.49
N LYS A 424 25.44 -19.53 8.86
CA LYS A 424 25.62 -20.99 8.72
C LYS A 424 24.68 -21.56 7.68
N GLU A 425 25.21 -22.38 6.78
CA GLU A 425 24.45 -23.01 5.70
C GLU A 425 23.85 -24.36 6.16
N ASN A 426 22.61 -24.63 5.76
CA ASN A 426 21.97 -25.93 6.00
C ASN A 426 22.54 -27.02 5.10
N ARG A 427 22.60 -28.24 5.63
CA ARG A 427 22.98 -29.45 4.89
C ARG A 427 21.74 -30.16 4.35
N LEU A 428 21.93 -30.95 3.29
CA LEU A 428 20.90 -31.80 2.69
C LEU A 428 20.67 -33.07 3.51
N HIS A 429 21.69 -33.55 4.22
CA HIS A 429 21.67 -34.79 4.99
C HIS A 429 21.39 -36.03 4.12
N ILE A 430 22.06 -36.10 2.97
CA ILE A 430 21.96 -37.21 2.01
C ILE A 430 23.31 -37.92 1.81
N PRO A 431 23.32 -39.20 1.40
CA PRO A 431 24.56 -39.90 1.10
C PRO A 431 25.39 -39.17 0.03
N GLY A 432 26.71 -39.15 0.21
CA GLY A 432 27.68 -38.56 -0.73
C GLY A 432 27.89 -37.04 -0.61
N GLU A 433 27.22 -36.37 0.32
CA GLU A 433 27.31 -34.91 0.55
C GLU A 433 28.72 -34.44 0.95
N GLU A 434 29.49 -35.26 1.66
CA GLU A 434 30.84 -34.90 2.11
C GLU A 434 31.91 -35.10 1.02
N GLY A 435 32.86 -34.16 0.94
CA GLY A 435 34.05 -34.26 0.07
C GLY A 435 34.09 -33.26 -1.10
N LYS A 436 35.20 -33.24 -1.84
CA LYS A 436 35.44 -32.30 -2.95
C LYS A 436 34.31 -32.36 -4.01
N GLY A 437 33.95 -31.20 -4.55
CA GLY A 437 32.86 -31.06 -5.53
C GLY A 437 31.52 -30.66 -4.93
N VAL A 438 31.37 -30.70 -3.60
CA VAL A 438 30.17 -30.21 -2.90
C VAL A 438 30.52 -28.96 -2.10
N MET A 439 29.72 -27.89 -2.23
CA MET A 439 29.89 -26.67 -1.44
C MET A 439 28.56 -25.97 -1.20
N GLY A 440 28.50 -25.10 -0.19
CA GLY A 440 27.35 -24.23 0.01
C GLY A 440 27.31 -23.04 -0.96
N ALA A 441 26.12 -22.53 -1.24
CA ALA A 441 25.89 -21.38 -2.09
C ALA A 441 26.54 -20.09 -1.55
N LEU A 442 26.44 -19.82 -0.24
CA LEU A 442 27.10 -18.66 0.36
C LEU A 442 28.62 -18.77 0.27
N LYS A 443 29.18 -19.98 0.46
CA LYS A 443 30.61 -20.21 0.27
C LYS A 443 31.05 -19.90 -1.16
N LEU A 444 30.30 -20.38 -2.17
CA LEU A 444 30.58 -20.09 -3.58
C LEU A 444 30.53 -18.58 -3.86
N LEU A 445 29.43 -17.94 -3.47
CA LEU A 445 29.18 -16.51 -3.70
C LEU A 445 30.23 -15.63 -3.02
N ARG A 446 30.67 -16.02 -1.81
CA ARG A 446 31.76 -15.35 -1.09
C ARG A 446 33.08 -15.44 -1.84
N LEU A 447 33.46 -16.63 -2.30
CA LEU A 447 34.70 -16.82 -3.07
C LEU A 447 34.70 -15.95 -4.32
N VAL A 448 33.59 -15.97 -5.07
CA VAL A 448 33.40 -15.16 -6.28
C VAL A 448 33.47 -13.66 -5.95
N SER A 449 32.79 -13.22 -4.89
CA SER A 449 32.76 -11.80 -4.49
C SER A 449 34.11 -11.29 -3.99
N CYS A 450 34.98 -12.18 -3.49
CA CYS A 450 36.35 -11.88 -3.12
C CYS A 450 37.34 -11.94 -4.30
N GLY A 451 36.86 -12.15 -5.53
CA GLY A 451 37.67 -12.20 -6.75
C GLY A 451 38.24 -13.59 -7.09
N SER A 452 37.92 -14.62 -6.31
CA SER A 452 38.33 -15.99 -6.63
C SER A 452 37.48 -16.57 -7.77
N ARG A 453 38.06 -17.46 -8.56
CA ARG A 453 37.35 -18.27 -9.55
C ARG A 453 37.32 -19.73 -9.10
N PRO A 454 36.38 -20.12 -8.21
CA PRO A 454 36.29 -21.49 -7.75
C PRO A 454 35.97 -22.44 -8.91
N ASP A 455 36.58 -23.63 -8.87
CA ASP A 455 36.29 -24.69 -9.84
C ASP A 455 34.89 -25.29 -9.56
N VAL A 456 33.98 -25.04 -10.49
CA VAL A 456 32.59 -25.53 -10.48
C VAL A 456 32.35 -26.62 -11.53
N GLY A 457 33.41 -27.07 -12.23
CA GLY A 457 33.32 -28.02 -13.33
C GLY A 457 32.54 -27.53 -14.55
N GLY A 458 32.22 -28.43 -15.47
CA GLY A 458 31.45 -28.12 -16.68
C GLY A 458 29.94 -28.12 -16.45
N LYS A 459 29.46 -28.92 -15.48
CA LYS A 459 28.05 -29.01 -15.07
C LYS A 459 27.92 -28.77 -13.57
N ALA A 460 27.16 -27.75 -13.19
CA ALA A 460 26.94 -27.39 -11.80
C ALA A 460 25.48 -27.64 -11.41
N LEU A 461 25.24 -28.44 -10.37
CA LEU A 461 23.90 -28.67 -9.84
C LEU A 461 23.64 -27.82 -8.61
N ILE A 462 22.63 -26.96 -8.64
CA ILE A 462 22.24 -26.09 -7.53
C ILE A 462 20.99 -26.66 -6.88
N VAL A 463 21.03 -26.92 -5.57
CA VAL A 463 19.90 -27.49 -4.83
C VAL A 463 19.27 -26.40 -3.96
N GLY A 464 18.13 -25.87 -4.39
CA GLY A 464 17.42 -24.80 -3.68
C GLY A 464 16.55 -23.94 -4.62
N GLY A 465 15.76 -23.05 -4.04
CA GLY A 465 14.86 -22.17 -4.82
C GLY A 465 14.80 -20.72 -4.37
N GLY A 466 15.68 -20.31 -3.44
CA GLY A 466 15.79 -18.92 -2.99
C GLY A 466 16.70 -18.08 -3.86
N ASN A 467 16.81 -16.78 -3.53
CA ASN A 467 17.67 -15.85 -4.27
C ASN A 467 19.15 -16.31 -4.30
N ALA A 468 19.66 -16.86 -3.20
CA ALA A 468 21.01 -17.43 -3.15
C ALA A 468 21.22 -18.57 -4.18
N ALA A 469 20.18 -19.39 -4.45
CA ALA A 469 20.26 -20.44 -5.47
C ALA A 469 20.34 -19.84 -6.88
N VAL A 470 19.55 -18.80 -7.15
CA VAL A 470 19.56 -18.10 -8.45
C VAL A 470 20.89 -17.37 -8.66
N ASP A 471 21.39 -16.64 -7.67
CA ASP A 471 22.67 -15.96 -7.73
C ASP A 471 23.83 -16.95 -7.86
N ALA A 472 23.78 -18.10 -7.18
CA ALA A 472 24.78 -19.16 -7.32
C ALA A 472 24.77 -19.76 -8.73
N ALA A 473 23.58 -20.04 -9.30
CA ALA A 473 23.45 -20.58 -10.65
C ALA A 473 23.98 -19.60 -11.71
N ARG A 474 23.61 -18.31 -11.62
CA ARG A 474 24.07 -17.26 -12.52
C ARG A 474 25.56 -16.97 -12.36
N SER A 475 26.11 -17.12 -11.15
CA SER A 475 27.56 -17.04 -10.91
C SER A 475 28.30 -18.24 -11.48
N ALA A 476 27.77 -19.46 -11.35
CA ALA A 476 28.35 -20.66 -11.95
C ALA A 476 28.38 -20.57 -13.49
N LEU A 477 27.33 -20.01 -14.11
CA LEU A 477 27.32 -19.71 -15.54
C LEU A 477 28.50 -18.81 -15.96
N ARG A 478 28.76 -17.75 -15.19
CA ARG A 478 29.87 -16.79 -15.44
C ARG A 478 31.24 -17.39 -15.16
N LEU A 479 31.30 -18.45 -14.36
CA LEU A 479 32.51 -19.27 -14.17
C LEU A 479 32.71 -20.31 -15.29
N GLY A 480 31.78 -20.41 -16.25
CA GLY A 480 31.88 -21.30 -17.42
C GLY A 480 31.15 -22.64 -17.28
N ALA A 481 30.42 -22.86 -16.18
CA ALA A 481 29.62 -24.06 -15.99
C ALA A 481 28.25 -23.96 -16.68
N ARG A 482 27.62 -25.10 -16.92
CA ARG A 482 26.19 -25.21 -17.27
C ARG A 482 25.39 -25.49 -15.98
N PRO A 483 24.72 -24.49 -15.40
CA PRO A 483 23.98 -24.67 -14.15
C PRO A 483 22.61 -25.32 -14.37
N THR A 484 22.25 -26.23 -13.47
CA THR A 484 20.87 -26.74 -13.32
C THR A 484 20.42 -26.53 -11.89
N ILE A 485 19.30 -25.83 -11.69
CA ILE A 485 18.65 -25.70 -10.38
C ILE A 485 17.66 -26.86 -10.22
N ILE A 486 17.75 -27.58 -9.10
CA ILE A 486 16.72 -28.51 -8.64
C ILE A 486 15.95 -27.86 -7.49
N TYR A 487 14.64 -27.76 -7.68
CA TYR A 487 13.73 -27.20 -6.70
C TYR A 487 12.61 -28.16 -6.33
N ARG A 488 12.46 -28.39 -5.03
CA ARG A 488 11.53 -29.38 -4.48
C ARG A 488 10.06 -29.03 -4.61
N ARG A 489 9.70 -27.80 -4.98
CA ARG A 489 8.32 -27.33 -5.17
C ARG A 489 8.08 -26.81 -6.60
N SER A 490 6.87 -26.31 -6.87
CA SER A 490 6.50 -25.73 -8.16
C SER A 490 7.12 -24.33 -8.37
N ARG A 491 7.01 -23.80 -9.59
CA ARG A 491 7.46 -22.44 -9.95
C ARG A 491 6.76 -21.38 -9.11
N GLU A 492 5.46 -21.54 -8.88
CA GLU A 492 4.61 -20.60 -8.14
C GLU A 492 4.98 -20.55 -6.65
N GLN A 493 5.59 -21.62 -6.13
CA GLN A 493 6.05 -21.71 -4.74
C GLN A 493 7.54 -21.38 -4.58
N MET A 494 8.22 -20.96 -5.65
CA MET A 494 9.63 -20.59 -5.62
C MET A 494 9.81 -19.25 -4.89
N PRO A 495 10.62 -19.19 -3.81
CA PRO A 495 10.79 -17.96 -3.03
C PRO A 495 11.70 -16.91 -3.69
N ALA A 496 12.48 -17.29 -4.71
CA ALA A 496 13.29 -16.35 -5.46
C ALA A 496 12.43 -15.30 -6.18
N TYR A 497 12.98 -14.10 -6.34
CA TYR A 497 12.29 -13.01 -7.02
C TYR A 497 12.02 -13.37 -8.50
N ALA A 498 10.76 -13.32 -8.93
CA ALA A 498 10.37 -13.89 -10.23
C ALA A 498 11.13 -13.29 -11.43
N PRO A 499 11.34 -11.96 -11.53
CA PRO A 499 12.20 -11.39 -12.58
C PRO A 499 13.63 -11.93 -12.59
N GLU A 500 14.23 -12.23 -11.43
CA GLU A 500 15.57 -12.83 -11.35
C GLU A 500 15.58 -14.27 -11.85
N VAL A 501 14.50 -15.03 -11.58
CA VAL A 501 14.33 -16.39 -12.12
C VAL A 501 14.19 -16.34 -13.65
N GLU A 502 13.41 -15.40 -14.18
CA GLU A 502 13.23 -15.21 -15.62
C GLU A 502 14.54 -14.83 -16.32
N GLU A 503 15.32 -13.90 -15.75
CA GLU A 503 16.63 -13.54 -16.30
C GLU A 503 17.62 -14.71 -16.23
N ALA A 504 17.60 -15.51 -15.16
CA ALA A 504 18.41 -16.72 -15.08
C ALA A 504 18.07 -17.71 -16.21
N GLN A 505 16.79 -17.95 -16.47
CA GLN A 505 16.36 -18.83 -17.55
C GLN A 505 16.75 -18.29 -18.94
N LYS A 506 16.63 -16.98 -19.16
CA LYS A 506 17.08 -16.33 -20.41
C LYS A 506 18.58 -16.47 -20.62
N GLU A 507 19.37 -16.44 -19.55
CA GLU A 507 20.82 -16.70 -19.57
C GLU A 507 21.17 -18.19 -19.77
N GLY A 508 20.17 -19.08 -19.84
CA GLY A 508 20.37 -20.51 -20.10
C GLY A 508 20.44 -21.39 -18.85
N VAL A 509 20.07 -20.88 -17.67
CA VAL A 509 19.95 -21.70 -16.46
C VAL A 509 18.76 -22.64 -16.57
N ASN A 510 19.01 -23.95 -16.51
CA ASN A 510 17.95 -24.96 -16.48
C ASN A 510 17.36 -25.07 -15.07
N ILE A 511 16.04 -25.25 -14.95
CA ILE A 511 15.36 -25.41 -13.65
C ILE A 511 14.44 -26.63 -13.71
N ILE A 512 14.70 -27.59 -12.82
CA ILE A 512 13.90 -28.80 -12.63
C ILE A 512 13.05 -28.59 -11.38
N TYR A 513 11.78 -28.25 -11.59
CA TYR A 513 10.77 -28.14 -10.54
C TYR A 513 10.30 -29.52 -10.08
N LEU A 514 9.66 -29.54 -8.90
CA LEU A 514 9.07 -30.74 -8.29
C LEU A 514 10.09 -31.90 -8.27
N ALA A 515 11.32 -31.60 -7.85
CA ALA A 515 12.37 -32.59 -7.75
C ALA A 515 13.29 -32.29 -6.56
N GLN A 516 13.86 -33.34 -5.97
CA GLN A 516 14.87 -33.20 -4.93
C GLN A 516 15.93 -34.29 -5.04
N PRO A 517 17.19 -34.01 -4.68
CA PRO A 517 18.24 -35.02 -4.64
C PRO A 517 18.00 -35.98 -3.47
N VAL A 518 18.33 -37.25 -3.67
CA VAL A 518 18.31 -38.30 -2.63
C VAL A 518 19.70 -38.87 -2.35
N GLU A 519 20.64 -38.76 -3.30
CA GLU A 519 22.03 -39.19 -3.16
C GLU A 519 22.93 -38.40 -4.12
N ILE A 520 24.12 -38.02 -3.65
CA ILE A 520 25.20 -37.46 -4.48
C ILE A 520 26.14 -38.61 -4.88
N VAL A 521 26.14 -38.94 -6.16
CA VAL A 521 26.88 -40.11 -6.67
C VAL A 521 28.31 -39.71 -7.01
N ARG A 522 29.26 -40.52 -6.54
CA ARG A 522 30.70 -40.30 -6.72
C ARG A 522 31.37 -41.46 -7.43
N LYS A 523 32.38 -41.14 -8.25
CA LYS A 523 33.30 -42.10 -8.85
C LYS A 523 34.74 -41.64 -8.60
N ASP A 524 35.58 -42.50 -8.05
CA ASP A 524 36.98 -42.19 -7.70
C ASP A 524 37.12 -40.91 -6.85
N GLY A 525 36.18 -40.72 -5.91
CA GLY A 525 36.12 -39.54 -5.02
C GLY A 525 35.58 -38.25 -5.66
N ARG A 526 35.29 -38.24 -6.97
CA ARG A 526 34.73 -37.09 -7.71
C ARG A 526 33.23 -37.21 -7.87
N VAL A 527 32.52 -36.09 -7.80
CA VAL A 527 31.09 -36.05 -8.09
C VAL A 527 30.86 -36.32 -9.58
N ILE A 528 29.90 -37.20 -9.90
CA ILE A 528 29.47 -37.45 -11.28
C ILE A 528 28.00 -37.08 -11.52
N GLY A 529 27.25 -36.79 -10.45
CA GLY A 529 25.88 -36.32 -10.50
C GLY A 529 25.09 -36.61 -9.23
N CYS A 530 23.78 -36.44 -9.31
CA CYS A 530 22.85 -36.73 -8.22
C CYS A 530 21.73 -37.66 -8.69
N ALA A 531 21.45 -38.70 -7.90
CA ALA A 531 20.18 -39.39 -7.97
C ALA A 531 19.11 -38.49 -7.36
N CYS A 532 18.01 -38.31 -8.09
CA CYS A 532 16.92 -37.41 -7.75
C CYS A 532 15.59 -38.15 -7.81
N VAL A 533 14.58 -37.63 -7.12
CA VAL A 533 13.21 -38.13 -7.15
C VAL A 533 12.27 -36.98 -7.51
N ARG A 534 11.16 -37.26 -8.19
CA ARG A 534 10.08 -36.27 -8.39
C ARG A 534 9.28 -36.10 -7.11
N ASN A 535 8.69 -34.92 -6.95
CA ASN A 535 7.84 -34.60 -5.83
C ASN A 535 6.40 -34.33 -6.29
N GLN A 536 5.45 -34.69 -5.43
CA GLN A 536 4.09 -34.17 -5.46
C GLN A 536 3.87 -33.21 -4.29
N LEU A 537 3.01 -32.22 -4.48
CA LEU A 537 2.69 -31.26 -3.42
C LEU A 537 1.48 -31.75 -2.62
N GLY A 538 1.66 -31.91 -1.32
CA GLY A 538 0.58 -32.13 -0.36
C GLY A 538 0.05 -30.83 0.23
N GLU A 539 -0.54 -30.93 1.42
CA GLU A 539 -1.07 -29.79 2.17
C GLU A 539 0.00 -28.71 2.43
N ALA A 540 -0.47 -27.48 2.58
CA ALA A 540 0.39 -26.35 2.88
C ALA A 540 1.10 -26.51 4.23
N ASP A 541 2.39 -26.17 4.27
CA ASP A 541 3.15 -25.98 5.50
C ASP A 541 2.82 -24.63 6.15
N ASP A 542 3.47 -24.36 7.28
CA ASP A 542 3.27 -23.15 8.09
C ASP A 542 3.60 -21.84 7.33
N SER A 543 4.30 -21.94 6.19
CA SER A 543 4.55 -20.80 5.30
C SER A 543 3.48 -20.63 4.20
N GLY A 544 2.41 -21.43 4.26
CA GLY A 544 1.35 -21.46 3.25
C GLY A 544 1.73 -22.20 1.96
N ARG A 545 2.91 -22.86 1.91
CA ARG A 545 3.41 -23.55 0.71
C ARG A 545 3.21 -25.04 0.83
N GLY A 546 2.76 -25.69 -0.24
CA GLY A 546 2.58 -27.15 -0.31
C GLY A 546 3.83 -27.90 0.16
N ARG A 547 3.63 -28.88 1.06
CA ARG A 547 4.69 -29.77 1.52
C ARG A 547 5.09 -30.70 0.38
N PRO A 548 6.37 -30.73 -0.03
CA PRO A 548 6.81 -31.67 -1.05
C PRO A 548 6.93 -33.08 -0.47
N ALA A 549 6.38 -34.06 -1.17
CA ALA A 549 6.50 -35.48 -0.85
C ALA A 549 7.11 -36.22 -2.06
N PRO A 550 8.14 -37.07 -1.87
CA PRO A 550 8.69 -37.90 -2.93
C PRO A 550 7.61 -38.76 -3.59
N LEU A 551 7.67 -38.85 -4.92
CA LEU A 551 6.86 -39.75 -5.72
C LEU A 551 7.63 -41.06 -5.92
N GLU A 552 7.14 -42.16 -5.37
CA GLU A 552 7.78 -43.47 -5.51
C GLU A 552 7.91 -43.89 -6.97
N GLY A 553 9.02 -44.57 -7.31
CA GLY A 553 9.30 -45.04 -8.68
C GLY A 553 9.66 -43.95 -9.69
N SER A 554 9.79 -42.68 -9.26
CA SER A 554 10.09 -41.54 -10.13
C SER A 554 11.57 -41.14 -10.17
N ASN A 555 12.47 -42.04 -9.74
CA ASN A 555 13.90 -41.77 -9.64
C ASN A 555 14.51 -41.48 -11.02
N PHE A 556 15.39 -40.49 -11.06
CA PHE A 556 16.14 -40.13 -12.26
C PHE A 556 17.53 -39.58 -11.88
N PHE A 557 18.46 -39.59 -12.83
CA PHE A 557 19.82 -39.13 -12.61
C PHE A 557 20.06 -37.78 -13.28
N VAL A 558 20.76 -36.88 -12.58
CA VAL A 558 21.18 -35.58 -13.12
C VAL A 558 22.70 -35.51 -13.05
N GLU A 559 23.34 -35.47 -14.22
CA GLU A 559 24.80 -35.37 -14.34
C GLU A 559 25.31 -34.01 -13.84
N ALA A 560 26.35 -34.05 -13.01
CA ALA A 560 27.00 -32.85 -12.48
C ALA A 560 28.43 -33.14 -12.04
N ASP A 561 29.31 -32.16 -12.20
CA ASP A 561 30.69 -32.19 -11.72
C ASP A 561 30.81 -31.55 -10.33
N SER A 562 29.83 -30.68 -9.99
CA SER A 562 29.73 -30.03 -8.69
C SER A 562 28.27 -29.93 -8.20
N VAL A 563 28.09 -29.93 -6.88
CA VAL A 563 26.80 -29.71 -6.22
C VAL A 563 26.91 -28.52 -5.28
N ILE A 564 26.02 -27.54 -5.47
CA ILE A 564 25.97 -26.29 -4.73
C ILE A 564 24.69 -26.30 -3.90
N VAL A 565 24.82 -26.37 -2.58
CA VAL A 565 23.69 -26.49 -1.65
C VAL A 565 23.19 -25.10 -1.26
N ALA A 566 21.92 -24.82 -1.54
CA ALA A 566 21.21 -23.58 -1.23
C ALA A 566 19.91 -23.88 -0.43
N ALA A 567 20.05 -24.69 0.62
CA ALA A 567 18.94 -25.19 1.46
C ALA A 567 18.56 -24.24 2.63
N GLY A 568 18.99 -22.98 2.54
CA GLY A 568 18.76 -21.93 3.55
C GLY A 568 19.85 -21.84 4.60
N GLU A 569 19.75 -20.78 5.42
CA GLU A 569 20.71 -20.48 6.49
C GLU A 569 20.06 -20.45 7.88
N HIS A 570 20.89 -20.67 8.90
CA HIS A 570 20.57 -20.53 10.31
C HIS A 570 21.59 -19.61 11.04
N PRO A 571 21.24 -19.07 12.23
CA PRO A 571 22.13 -18.24 13.02
C PRO A 571 23.35 -19.02 13.52
N ASP A 572 24.40 -18.28 13.88
CA ASP A 572 25.49 -18.83 14.67
C ASP A 572 25.13 -18.68 16.16
N ASP A 573 24.51 -19.72 16.75
CA ASP A 573 23.90 -19.64 18.08
C ASP A 573 24.92 -19.42 19.22
N GLN A 574 26.22 -19.59 18.94
CA GLN A 574 27.31 -19.47 19.93
C GLN A 574 27.31 -18.12 20.66
N LEU A 575 27.09 -17.01 19.94
CA LEU A 575 27.13 -15.66 20.52
C LEU A 575 26.01 -15.43 21.55
N ILE A 576 24.82 -15.94 21.26
CA ILE A 576 23.62 -15.77 22.09
C ILE A 576 23.64 -16.75 23.26
N ASP A 577 24.10 -17.97 23.02
CA ASP A 577 24.26 -19.03 24.02
C ASP A 577 25.29 -18.63 25.08
N ALA A 578 26.44 -18.08 24.67
CA ALA A 578 27.49 -17.60 25.56
C ALA A 578 26.99 -16.50 26.51
N TYR A 579 26.20 -15.55 26.01
CA TYR A 579 25.69 -14.44 26.84
C TYR A 579 24.52 -14.86 27.74
N SER A 580 23.61 -15.71 27.25
CA SER A 580 22.40 -16.08 27.99
C SER A 580 22.58 -17.21 29.00
N GLY A 581 23.72 -17.92 28.94
CA GLY A 581 24.00 -19.12 29.74
C GLY A 581 23.02 -20.27 29.47
N THR A 582 22.19 -20.17 28.41
CA THR A 582 21.20 -21.19 28.04
C THR A 582 21.19 -21.38 26.53
N PRO A 583 21.17 -22.62 26.00
CA PRO A 583 21.05 -22.84 24.57
C PRO A 583 19.78 -22.20 23.98
N CYS A 584 19.95 -21.27 23.06
CA CYS A 584 18.91 -20.70 22.22
C CYS A 584 18.59 -21.72 21.13
N ARG A 585 17.74 -22.71 21.44
CA ARG A 585 17.28 -23.67 20.43
C ARG A 585 16.52 -22.92 19.33
N PRO A 586 16.76 -23.19 18.03
CA PRO A 586 15.92 -22.69 16.98
C PRO A 586 14.49 -23.23 17.20
N ALA A 587 13.56 -22.32 17.45
CA ALA A 587 12.15 -22.65 17.45
C ALA A 587 11.74 -23.24 16.09
N LYS A 588 10.84 -24.22 16.11
CA LYS A 588 9.97 -24.50 14.97
C LYS A 588 9.40 -23.18 14.46
N ALA A 589 9.27 -23.01 13.14
CA ALA A 589 8.60 -21.85 12.56
C ALA A 589 7.29 -21.59 13.33
N GLY A 590 7.23 -20.48 14.08
CA GLY A 590 6.08 -20.12 14.92
C GLY A 590 6.17 -20.45 16.42
N SER A 591 7.29 -20.91 16.98
CA SER A 591 7.49 -20.92 18.45
C SER A 591 8.46 -19.80 18.88
N PRO A 592 8.29 -19.20 20.07
CA PRO A 592 9.09 -18.05 20.48
C PRO A 592 10.50 -18.54 20.86
N ASN A 593 11.50 -18.21 20.05
CA ASN A 593 12.84 -17.99 20.61
C ASN A 593 12.73 -16.91 21.69
N LYS A 594 13.69 -16.86 22.62
CA LYS A 594 13.80 -15.89 23.73
C LYS A 594 14.00 -14.43 23.25
N LEU A 595 13.20 -13.99 22.30
CA LEU A 595 13.12 -12.66 21.75
C LEU A 595 11.73 -12.16 22.15
N THR A 596 11.65 -11.44 23.26
CA THR A 596 10.40 -10.80 23.65
C THR A 596 10.29 -9.53 22.81
N LEU A 597 9.24 -9.45 21.99
CA LEU A 597 8.74 -8.16 21.50
C LEU A 597 8.36 -7.36 22.75
N ASP A 598 8.95 -6.18 22.95
CA ASP A 598 8.31 -5.23 23.84
C ASP A 598 7.05 -4.66 23.18
N ASP A 599 6.16 -4.07 23.98
CA ASP A 599 4.88 -3.50 23.51
C ASP A 599 5.04 -2.39 22.45
N ASN A 600 6.28 -2.00 22.12
CA ASN A 600 6.65 -0.99 21.12
C ASN A 600 7.37 -1.58 19.89
N GLY A 601 7.42 -2.91 19.73
CA GLY A 601 7.98 -3.57 18.55
C GLY A 601 9.51 -3.75 18.54
N ALA A 602 10.20 -3.56 19.67
CA ALA A 602 11.63 -3.85 19.79
C ALA A 602 11.89 -5.33 20.09
N PHE A 603 12.89 -5.93 19.43
CA PHE A 603 13.36 -7.27 19.77
C PHE A 603 14.45 -7.19 20.83
N ARG A 604 14.07 -7.48 22.08
CA ARG A 604 15.00 -7.63 23.20
C ARG A 604 15.44 -9.09 23.26
N ILE A 605 16.75 -9.32 23.21
CA ILE A 605 17.26 -10.69 23.30
C ILE A 605 17.35 -11.11 24.76
N LEU A 606 17.97 -10.29 25.64
CA LEU A 606 18.50 -10.81 26.92
C LEU A 606 18.52 -9.80 28.09
N SER A 607 18.47 -8.48 27.85
CA SER A 607 18.48 -7.43 28.89
C SER A 607 18.04 -6.06 28.35
N ASP A 608 17.88 -5.05 29.21
CA ASP A 608 17.58 -3.65 28.82
C ASP A 608 18.69 -2.98 27.97
N VAL A 609 19.86 -3.62 27.82
CA VAL A 609 21.03 -3.07 27.13
C VAL A 609 21.44 -3.83 25.86
N VAL A 610 20.77 -4.94 25.50
CA VAL A 610 21.12 -5.74 24.30
C VAL A 610 19.90 -5.96 23.40
N PHE A 611 20.05 -5.52 22.14
CA PHE A 611 19.01 -5.54 21.11
C PHE A 611 19.48 -6.34 19.89
N ALA A 612 18.55 -6.92 19.12
CA ALA A 612 18.85 -7.57 17.83
C ALA A 612 18.05 -6.99 16.68
N GLY A 613 18.60 -7.13 15.47
CA GLY A 613 17.93 -6.71 14.24
C GLY A 613 18.37 -7.48 12.99
N GLY A 614 17.68 -7.21 11.89
CA GLY A 614 17.94 -7.81 10.59
C GLY A 614 17.49 -9.26 10.48
N ASP A 615 18.21 -10.05 9.68
CA ASP A 615 17.84 -11.44 9.36
C ASP A 615 17.85 -12.38 10.57
N LEU A 616 18.49 -11.96 11.69
CA LEU A 616 18.52 -12.72 12.93
C LEU A 616 17.13 -12.86 13.58
N ILE A 617 16.27 -11.85 13.38
CA ILE A 617 14.94 -11.76 14.02
C ILE A 617 13.79 -11.77 13.00
N SER A 618 14.09 -11.54 11.72
CA SER A 618 13.10 -11.36 10.68
C SER A 618 12.83 -12.66 9.91
N ALA A 619 11.55 -12.99 9.73
CA ALA A 619 11.15 -14.04 8.80
C ALA A 619 11.35 -13.61 7.34
N THR A 620 11.21 -12.31 7.06
CA THR A 620 11.36 -11.73 5.72
C THR A 620 12.77 -11.15 5.57
N ARG A 621 13.59 -11.85 4.78
CA ARG A 621 15.04 -11.62 4.65
C ARG A 621 15.37 -10.88 3.36
N THR A 622 15.13 -9.58 3.34
CA THR A 622 15.48 -8.71 2.19
C THR A 622 16.29 -7.53 2.68
N VAL A 623 17.10 -6.93 1.80
CA VAL A 623 17.94 -5.77 2.15
C VAL A 623 17.11 -4.61 2.72
N ALA A 624 15.97 -4.28 2.11
CA ALA A 624 15.10 -3.21 2.60
C ALA A 624 14.53 -3.50 4.01
N HIS A 625 14.16 -4.76 4.30
CA HIS A 625 13.69 -5.15 5.64
C HIS A 625 14.82 -5.06 6.69
N ALA A 626 16.04 -5.48 6.32
CA ALA A 626 17.18 -5.35 7.21
C ALA A 626 17.52 -3.88 7.51
N ILE A 627 17.45 -3.00 6.50
CA ILE A 627 17.64 -1.55 6.67
C ILE A 627 16.55 -0.96 7.58
N GLY A 628 15.28 -1.29 7.33
CA GLY A 628 14.15 -0.86 8.16
C GLY A 628 14.28 -1.33 9.61
N SER A 629 14.65 -2.59 9.81
CA SER A 629 14.90 -3.15 11.15
C SER A 629 16.05 -2.43 11.88
N GLY A 630 17.16 -2.14 11.19
CA GLY A 630 18.25 -1.36 11.76
C GLY A 630 17.86 0.07 12.13
N ARG A 631 17.03 0.73 11.29
CA ARG A 631 16.48 2.05 11.60
C ARG A 631 15.60 1.98 12.85
N GLN A 632 14.61 1.10 12.87
CA GLN A 632 13.71 0.94 14.02
C GLN A 632 14.48 0.68 15.32
N ALA A 633 15.49 -0.21 15.27
CA ALA A 633 16.37 -0.44 16.40
C ALA A 633 17.04 0.85 16.85
N ALA A 634 17.65 1.63 15.96
CA ALA A 634 18.26 2.91 16.32
C ALA A 634 17.31 3.88 17.02
N LEU A 635 16.03 3.94 16.64
CA LEU A 635 15.02 4.80 17.28
C LEU A 635 14.72 4.36 18.71
N LEU A 636 14.58 3.04 18.90
CA LEU A 636 14.32 2.44 20.20
C LEU A 636 15.51 2.59 21.14
N LEU A 637 16.73 2.42 20.61
CA LEU A 637 17.97 2.62 21.37
C LEU A 637 18.17 4.08 21.77
N ASP A 638 17.88 5.03 20.87
CA ASP A 638 17.93 6.46 21.19
C ASP A 638 16.97 6.82 22.33
N LYS A 639 15.76 6.25 22.32
CA LYS A 639 14.76 6.41 23.37
C LYS A 639 15.21 5.79 24.70
N SER A 640 15.78 4.57 24.68
CA SER A 640 16.24 3.88 25.90
C SER A 640 17.43 4.59 26.56
N LEU A 641 18.25 5.29 25.78
CA LEU A 641 19.39 6.09 26.26
C LEU A 641 19.01 7.43 26.89
N GLY A 642 17.70 7.72 27.02
CA GLY A 642 17.18 8.84 27.81
C GLY A 642 16.91 10.14 27.05
N ARG A 643 16.85 10.13 25.71
CA ARG A 643 16.30 11.30 24.99
C ARG A 643 14.78 11.33 25.16
N SER A 644 14.27 12.43 25.69
CA SER A 644 12.86 12.78 25.56
C SER A 644 12.54 12.81 24.07
N SER A 645 11.59 11.98 23.65
CA SER A 645 11.01 11.96 22.30
C SER A 645 10.71 13.39 21.85
N GLY A 646 11.58 14.00 21.05
CA GLY A 646 11.40 15.41 20.68
C GLY A 646 12.58 16.21 20.12
N THR A 647 13.81 15.71 19.96
CA THR A 647 14.94 16.58 19.57
C THR A 647 15.91 16.05 18.52
N VAL A 648 15.48 15.16 17.62
CA VAL A 648 16.26 14.87 16.42
C VAL A 648 15.48 15.36 15.21
N PRO A 649 15.93 16.46 14.58
CA PRO A 649 15.48 16.86 13.26
C PRO A 649 15.58 15.73 12.23
N ILE A 650 14.46 15.18 11.79
CA ILE A 650 14.46 14.46 10.52
C ILE A 650 14.11 15.40 9.39
N TYR A 651 14.88 15.26 8.32
CA TYR A 651 14.61 15.86 7.03
C TYR A 651 13.31 15.27 6.47
N GLY A 652 12.21 16.00 6.65
CA GLY A 652 10.88 15.60 6.18
C GLY A 652 10.50 16.21 4.83
N PRO A 653 9.48 15.67 4.15
CA PRO A 653 9.03 16.18 2.86
C PRO A 653 8.51 17.63 2.95
N ARG A 654 8.75 18.45 1.92
CA ARG A 654 8.05 19.73 1.74
C ARG A 654 6.56 19.47 1.51
N LEU A 655 5.79 19.48 2.59
CA LEU A 655 4.34 19.56 2.51
C LEU A 655 3.94 21.03 2.27
N PRO A 656 2.94 21.30 1.42
CA PRO A 656 2.39 22.64 1.28
C PRO A 656 2.01 23.21 2.66
N GLY A 657 2.66 24.29 3.09
CA GLY A 657 2.36 24.99 4.36
C GLY A 657 3.29 24.63 5.50
N ARG A 658 4.25 23.74 5.25
CA ARG A 658 5.36 23.47 6.15
C ARG A 658 6.67 23.84 5.44
N ARG A 659 7.44 24.76 6.04
CA ARG A 659 8.84 24.96 5.66
C ARG A 659 9.59 23.64 5.82
N ILE A 660 10.69 23.48 5.09
CA ILE A 660 11.70 22.46 5.41
C ILE A 660 11.99 22.60 6.90
N GLY A 661 11.65 21.57 7.65
CA GLY A 661 11.58 21.64 9.08
C GLY A 661 11.94 20.29 9.65
N THR A 662 12.64 20.37 10.76
CA THR A 662 12.99 19.28 11.66
C THR A 662 11.70 18.59 12.10
N VAL A 663 11.29 17.49 11.47
CA VAL A 663 10.12 16.73 11.94
C VAL A 663 10.60 15.86 13.12
N PRO A 664 9.89 15.84 14.26
CA PRO A 664 10.20 14.90 15.33
C PRO A 664 10.11 13.47 14.78
N ASP A 665 11.19 12.69 14.88
CA ASP A 665 11.10 11.25 14.64
C ASP A 665 10.34 10.64 15.83
N SER A 666 9.05 10.37 15.68
CA SER A 666 8.24 9.76 16.73
C SER A 666 8.59 8.28 16.97
N GLY A 667 9.58 7.71 16.26
CA GLY A 667 9.81 6.26 16.26
C GLY A 667 8.85 5.50 15.34
N GLU A 668 7.84 6.21 14.87
CA GLU A 668 6.75 5.75 14.04
C GLU A 668 7.14 5.93 12.56
N ASN A 669 6.75 5.00 11.70
CA ASN A 669 6.97 5.18 10.27
C ASN A 669 6.24 6.48 9.84
N HIS A 670 6.71 7.20 8.81
CA HIS A 670 5.94 8.32 8.25
C HIS A 670 4.49 7.93 7.87
N ALA A 671 4.24 6.62 7.75
CA ALA A 671 2.95 5.95 7.68
C ALA A 671 2.00 6.21 8.87
N GLU A 672 2.48 6.26 10.10
CA GLU A 672 1.67 6.39 11.33
C GLU A 672 1.38 7.86 11.69
N SER A 673 2.22 8.80 11.23
CA SER A 673 1.89 10.24 11.26
C SER A 673 0.75 10.63 10.32
N ARG A 674 0.27 9.69 9.49
CA ARG A 674 -0.80 9.84 8.52
C ARG A 674 -1.95 8.92 8.94
N ASN A 675 -3.15 9.47 9.14
CA ASN A 675 -4.32 8.67 9.53
C ASN A 675 -4.64 7.60 8.47
N GLY A 676 -4.85 6.36 8.94
CA GLY A 676 -5.68 5.36 8.26
C GLY A 676 -5.00 4.42 7.25
N GLU A 677 -5.84 3.61 6.61
CA GLU A 677 -5.46 2.69 5.54
C GLU A 677 -4.80 3.42 4.35
N ALA A 678 -3.87 2.73 3.68
CA ALA A 678 -3.23 3.28 2.50
C ALA A 678 -4.27 3.66 1.43
N VAL A 679 -4.07 4.81 0.77
CA VAL A 679 -4.99 5.32 -0.26
C VAL A 679 -5.13 4.27 -1.38
N GLY A 680 -6.32 3.69 -1.50
CA GLY A 680 -6.65 2.76 -2.58
C GLY A 680 -6.87 3.46 -3.92
N PHE A 681 -6.81 2.68 -5.00
CA PHE A 681 -6.93 3.16 -6.38
C PHE A 681 -8.27 3.86 -6.67
N GLU A 682 -9.35 3.36 -6.07
CA GLU A 682 -10.70 3.91 -6.16
C GLU A 682 -10.83 5.33 -5.60
N ASN A 683 -9.85 5.78 -4.82
CA ASN A 683 -9.82 7.12 -4.27
C ASN A 683 -9.07 8.12 -5.16
N ILE A 684 -8.45 7.66 -6.25
CA ILE A 684 -7.70 8.53 -7.17
C ILE A 684 -8.67 9.04 -8.24
N ASN A 685 -8.76 10.35 -8.40
CA ASN A 685 -9.52 10.93 -9.50
C ASN A 685 -8.65 10.93 -10.77
N LEU A 686 -8.98 10.00 -11.68
CA LEU A 686 -8.18 9.65 -12.85
C LEU A 686 -8.27 10.68 -13.99
N ASP A 687 -9.24 11.59 -13.94
CA ASP A 687 -9.46 12.58 -15.01
C ASP A 687 -8.27 13.54 -15.19
N TYR A 688 -7.41 13.62 -14.17
CA TYR A 688 -6.23 14.49 -14.12
C TYR A 688 -4.93 13.80 -14.55
N PHE A 689 -4.97 12.52 -14.95
CA PHE A 689 -3.77 11.75 -15.27
C PHE A 689 -3.81 11.20 -16.70
N ARG A 690 -2.64 11.17 -17.34
CA ARG A 690 -2.46 10.58 -18.68
C ARG A 690 -1.76 9.23 -18.57
N ALA A 691 -2.24 8.27 -19.35
CA ALA A 691 -1.55 6.99 -19.52
C ALA A 691 -0.27 7.20 -20.34
N GLY A 692 0.78 6.44 -20.02
CA GLY A 692 2.05 6.54 -20.74
C GLY A 692 2.97 5.36 -20.43
N PRO A 693 3.91 5.04 -21.33
CA PRO A 693 4.80 3.91 -21.16
C PRO A 693 5.72 4.10 -19.94
N ARG A 694 5.97 3.00 -19.22
CA ARG A 694 6.98 2.95 -18.16
C ARG A 694 8.37 3.09 -18.77
N VAL A 695 9.25 3.87 -18.14
CA VAL A 695 10.66 3.92 -18.55
C VAL A 695 11.25 2.50 -18.51
N PRO A 696 11.84 2.02 -19.61
CA PRO A 696 12.49 0.72 -19.59
C PRO A 696 13.75 0.79 -18.73
N THR A 697 14.03 -0.30 -18.01
CA THR A 697 15.31 -0.48 -17.32
C THR A 697 16.29 -1.07 -18.32
N PRO A 698 17.31 -0.31 -18.78
CA PRO A 698 18.23 -0.82 -19.78
C PRO A 698 19.09 -1.95 -19.18
N MET A 699 19.25 -3.04 -19.94
CA MET A 699 20.03 -4.20 -19.52
C MET A 699 21.05 -4.56 -20.60
N LEU A 700 22.20 -5.09 -20.18
CA LEU A 700 23.19 -5.62 -21.10
C LEU A 700 22.62 -6.80 -21.91
N PRO A 701 22.95 -6.91 -23.21
CA PRO A 701 22.59 -8.08 -24.03
C PRO A 701 23.16 -9.37 -23.43
N ILE A 702 22.44 -10.49 -23.56
CA ILE A 702 22.82 -11.79 -22.94
C ILE A 702 24.26 -12.19 -23.29
N ARG A 703 24.66 -12.04 -24.58
CA ARG A 703 26.01 -12.37 -25.06
C ARG A 703 27.13 -11.61 -24.36
N GLU A 704 26.84 -10.39 -23.87
CA GLU A 704 27.80 -9.55 -23.16
C GLU A 704 27.87 -9.87 -21.66
N ARG A 705 26.96 -10.70 -21.14
CA ARG A 705 26.94 -11.12 -19.73
C ARG A 705 27.82 -12.35 -19.47
N GLU A 706 28.27 -13.03 -20.52
CA GLU A 706 29.00 -14.29 -20.44
C GLU A 706 30.44 -14.09 -19.94
N GLY A 707 30.90 -14.98 -19.06
CA GLY A 707 32.30 -15.04 -18.60
C GLY A 707 32.77 -13.88 -17.69
N ASN A 708 31.89 -12.93 -17.36
CA ASN A 708 32.23 -11.73 -16.61
C ASN A 708 31.17 -11.39 -15.54
N PHE A 709 31.52 -10.44 -14.67
CA PHE A 709 30.66 -9.96 -13.57
C PHE A 709 30.35 -8.47 -13.71
N VAL A 710 30.32 -7.94 -14.93
CA VAL A 710 29.94 -6.54 -15.19
C VAL A 710 28.49 -6.32 -14.77
N GLU A 711 28.20 -5.12 -14.26
CA GLU A 711 26.85 -4.72 -13.88
C GLU A 711 25.88 -4.85 -15.06
N ILE A 712 24.82 -5.63 -14.89
CA ILE A 712 23.90 -5.95 -16.01
C ILE A 712 22.82 -4.91 -16.24
N ILE A 713 22.44 -4.16 -15.20
CA ILE A 713 21.40 -3.14 -15.26
C ILE A 713 22.08 -1.79 -15.31
N SER A 714 21.67 -0.92 -16.23
CA SER A 714 22.15 0.46 -16.31
C SER A 714 21.15 1.44 -15.68
N GLY A 715 21.65 2.60 -15.26
CA GLY A 715 20.81 3.70 -14.79
C GLY A 715 20.00 4.35 -15.92
N VAL A 716 18.98 5.12 -15.54
CA VAL A 716 18.20 5.95 -16.48
C VAL A 716 18.78 7.37 -16.56
N GLY A 717 18.60 8.06 -17.68
CA GLY A 717 19.01 9.46 -17.83
C GLY A 717 18.03 10.44 -17.14
N SER A 718 18.44 11.68 -16.92
CA SER A 718 17.67 12.71 -16.19
C SER A 718 16.32 13.02 -16.82
N GLU A 719 16.24 13.15 -18.15
CA GLU A 719 14.98 13.40 -18.85
C GLU A 719 14.00 12.23 -18.69
N ALA A 720 14.51 11.00 -18.83
CA ALA A 720 13.71 9.80 -18.63
C ALA A 720 13.25 9.66 -17.17
N ALA A 721 14.11 10.03 -16.22
CA ALA A 721 13.80 10.03 -14.80
C ALA A 721 12.72 11.05 -14.44
N ALA A 722 12.81 12.29 -14.94
CA ALA A 722 11.80 13.33 -14.71
C ALA A 722 10.44 12.94 -15.32
N ARG A 723 10.44 12.40 -16.54
CA ARG A 723 9.21 11.90 -17.19
C ARG A 723 8.57 10.76 -16.41
N GLU A 724 9.38 9.81 -15.91
CA GLU A 724 8.88 8.70 -15.11
C GLU A 724 8.39 9.16 -13.73
N ALA A 725 9.04 10.15 -13.10
CA ALA A 725 8.58 10.75 -11.86
C ALA A 725 7.22 11.46 -12.04
N GLY A 726 7.05 12.20 -13.14
CA GLY A 726 5.78 12.87 -13.49
C GLY A 726 4.62 11.93 -13.83
N ARG A 727 4.89 10.62 -14.02
CA ARG A 727 3.82 9.60 -14.08
C ARG A 727 3.19 9.36 -12.71
N CYS A 728 3.83 9.72 -11.60
CA CYS A 728 3.35 9.42 -10.26
C CYS A 728 2.02 10.12 -9.94
N PHE A 729 1.07 9.39 -9.36
CA PHE A 729 -0.18 10.00 -8.88
C PHE A 729 0.02 10.85 -7.63
N HIS A 730 1.14 10.69 -6.92
CA HIS A 730 1.37 11.22 -5.58
C HIS A 730 0.21 10.91 -4.62
N CYS A 731 -0.21 9.65 -4.60
CA CYS A 731 -1.36 9.16 -3.81
C CYS A 731 -1.29 9.66 -2.36
N GLY A 732 -2.39 10.23 -1.87
CA GLY A 732 -2.55 10.69 -0.50
C GLY A 732 -1.81 11.98 -0.14
N ALA A 733 -1.01 12.56 -1.03
CA ALA A 733 -0.20 13.74 -0.72
C ALA A 733 -0.64 14.98 -1.52
N CYS A 734 -0.77 16.12 -0.84
CA CYS A 734 -1.02 17.40 -1.51
C CYS A 734 0.28 17.89 -2.16
N ILE A 735 0.23 18.14 -3.47
CA ILE A 735 1.39 18.64 -4.25
C ILE A 735 1.23 20.09 -4.69
N SER A 736 0.25 20.80 -4.15
CA SER A 736 -0.11 22.16 -4.56
C SER A 736 -0.56 22.35 -6.02
N CYS A 737 -1.29 21.39 -6.59
CA CYS A 737 -1.77 21.43 -7.99
C CYS A 737 -2.86 22.47 -8.32
N ASP A 738 -3.16 23.42 -7.44
CA ASP A 738 -4.19 24.48 -7.62
C ASP A 738 -5.65 24.00 -7.80
N ASN A 739 -5.97 22.72 -8.03
CA ASN A 739 -7.35 22.25 -8.24
C ASN A 739 -8.34 22.70 -7.16
N CYS A 740 -8.02 22.47 -5.88
CA CYS A 740 -8.91 22.89 -4.78
C CYS A 740 -9.17 24.41 -4.76
N TYR A 741 -8.19 25.22 -5.19
CA TYR A 741 -8.31 26.66 -5.32
C TYR A 741 -9.20 27.06 -6.49
N VAL A 742 -8.97 26.44 -7.67
CA VAL A 742 -9.71 26.71 -8.91
C VAL A 742 -11.19 26.32 -8.79
N TYR A 743 -11.48 25.18 -8.16
CA TYR A 743 -12.84 24.65 -8.06
C TYR A 743 -13.61 25.13 -6.82
N CYS A 744 -13.05 26.06 -6.03
CA CYS A 744 -13.77 26.61 -4.88
C CYS A 744 -14.76 27.69 -5.34
N PRO A 745 -16.09 27.44 -5.30
CA PRO A 745 -17.07 28.41 -5.79
C PRO A 745 -17.14 29.68 -4.92
N ASP A 746 -16.79 29.57 -3.64
CA ASP A 746 -16.86 30.66 -2.67
C ASP A 746 -15.51 31.40 -2.50
N LEU A 747 -14.48 31.06 -3.29
CA LEU A 747 -13.12 31.59 -3.15
C LEU A 747 -12.55 31.46 -1.71
N ALA A 748 -13.02 30.45 -0.98
CA ALA A 748 -12.65 30.21 0.41
C ALA A 748 -11.28 29.52 0.55
N ILE A 749 -10.72 28.96 -0.53
CA ILE A 749 -9.34 28.45 -0.51
C ILE A 749 -8.40 29.61 -0.78
N LYS A 750 -7.49 29.90 0.14
CA LYS A 750 -6.48 30.96 0.01
C LYS A 750 -5.12 30.35 -0.27
N LYS A 751 -4.42 30.86 -1.28
CA LYS A 751 -3.03 30.51 -1.56
C LYS A 751 -2.12 31.35 -0.65
N LEU A 752 -1.27 30.68 0.12
CA LEU A 752 -0.33 31.30 1.04
C LEU A 752 0.98 31.67 0.32
N PRO A 753 1.77 32.62 0.85
CA PRO A 753 3.02 33.07 0.21
C PRO A 753 4.06 31.97 -0.03
N ASP A 754 4.02 30.89 0.74
CA ASP A 754 4.89 29.71 0.62
C ASP A 754 4.38 28.66 -0.39
N GLY A 755 3.32 28.97 -1.14
CA GLY A 755 2.69 28.06 -2.11
C GLY A 755 1.75 27.03 -1.50
N ALA A 756 1.49 27.14 -0.19
CA ALA A 756 0.50 26.35 0.51
C ALA A 756 -0.93 26.86 0.32
N TYR A 757 -1.88 26.16 0.93
CA TYR A 757 -3.27 26.58 0.95
C TYR A 757 -3.81 26.59 2.37
N SER A 758 -4.63 27.58 2.67
CA SER A 758 -5.50 27.59 3.83
C SER A 758 -6.96 27.67 3.40
N ILE A 759 -7.85 27.21 4.27
CA ILE A 759 -9.28 27.29 4.05
C ILE A 759 -9.80 28.41 4.95
N ASP A 760 -10.35 29.45 4.35
CA ASP A 760 -11.08 30.49 5.05
C ASP A 760 -12.45 29.96 5.45
N TYR A 761 -12.51 29.45 6.68
CA TYR A 761 -13.75 28.94 7.24
C TYR A 761 -14.77 30.05 7.53
N ASP A 762 -14.47 31.34 7.42
CA ASP A 762 -15.53 32.35 7.53
C ASP A 762 -16.40 32.40 6.27
N TYR A 763 -15.88 31.89 5.14
CA TYR A 763 -16.59 31.86 3.85
C TYR A 763 -16.88 30.46 3.33
N CYS A 764 -16.12 29.44 3.74
CA CYS A 764 -16.32 28.06 3.30
C CYS A 764 -17.70 27.52 3.73
N LYS A 765 -18.58 27.25 2.76
CA LYS A 765 -19.91 26.64 2.99
C LYS A 765 -19.90 25.12 3.18
N GLY A 766 -18.74 24.47 3.05
CA GLY A 766 -18.62 23.03 3.30
C GLY A 766 -19.14 22.13 2.19
N CYS A 767 -19.22 22.62 0.94
CA CYS A 767 -19.77 21.87 -0.20
C CYS A 767 -18.97 20.62 -0.61
N GLY A 768 -17.70 20.52 -0.19
CA GLY A 768 -16.85 19.35 -0.47
C GLY A 768 -16.30 19.25 -1.89
N LEU A 769 -16.58 20.20 -2.80
CA LEU A 769 -16.06 20.17 -4.19
C LEU A 769 -14.53 20.07 -4.24
N CYS A 770 -13.82 20.82 -3.39
CA CYS A 770 -12.36 20.73 -3.30
C CYS A 770 -11.85 19.33 -2.90
N VAL A 771 -12.65 18.57 -2.13
CA VAL A 771 -12.33 17.18 -1.76
C VAL A 771 -12.57 16.25 -2.94
N HIS A 772 -13.70 16.41 -3.64
CA HIS A 772 -14.07 15.63 -4.82
C HIS A 772 -13.10 15.83 -5.99
N GLU A 773 -12.68 17.08 -6.23
CA GLU A 773 -11.75 17.45 -7.31
C GLU A 773 -10.27 17.27 -6.93
N CYS A 774 -9.98 16.74 -5.75
CA CYS A 774 -8.61 16.42 -5.36
C CYS A 774 -8.15 15.17 -6.13
N PRO A 775 -7.17 15.25 -7.04
CA PRO A 775 -6.77 14.10 -7.85
C PRO A 775 -6.20 12.94 -7.04
N ARG A 776 -5.74 13.25 -5.83
CA ARG A 776 -4.81 12.43 -5.05
C ARG A 776 -5.38 11.95 -3.73
N ASN A 777 -6.62 12.33 -3.41
CA ASN A 777 -7.24 12.07 -2.10
C ASN A 777 -6.49 12.72 -0.90
N ALA A 778 -5.88 13.88 -1.10
CA ALA A 778 -5.13 14.62 -0.07
C ALA A 778 -5.98 15.61 0.75
N MET A 779 -7.30 15.49 0.63
CA MET A 779 -8.28 16.23 1.41
C MET A 779 -9.32 15.26 1.98
N ALA A 780 -9.98 15.67 3.04
CA ALA A 780 -11.09 14.95 3.64
C ALA A 780 -12.20 15.91 4.02
N ILE A 781 -13.40 15.39 4.17
CA ILE A 781 -14.52 16.12 4.75
C ILE A 781 -14.71 15.65 6.18
N ALA A 782 -14.88 16.59 7.11
CA ALA A 782 -15.12 16.30 8.52
C ALA A 782 -16.38 17.02 8.98
N GLU A 783 -17.17 16.40 9.86
CA GLU A 783 -18.26 17.09 10.55
C GLU A 783 -17.69 18.23 11.40
N GLU A 784 -18.38 19.36 11.40
CA GLU A 784 -18.07 20.45 12.31
C GLU A 784 -18.77 20.17 13.63
N ALA A 785 -18.00 19.99 14.69
CA ALA A 785 -18.53 19.87 16.04
C ALA A 785 -19.46 21.04 16.32
N SER A 786 -20.66 20.75 16.82
CA SER A 786 -21.64 21.75 17.26
C SER A 786 -20.94 22.76 18.16
N ARG A 787 -20.99 24.03 17.80
CA ARG A 787 -20.49 25.13 18.64
C ARG A 787 -21.32 25.26 19.91
#